data_AF-A0A5M4D8K2-F1
#
_entry.id   AF-A0A5M4D8K2-F1
#
_cell.length_a   1.000
_cell.length_b   1.000
_cell.length_c   1.000
_cell.angle_alpha   90.00
_cell.angle_beta   90.00
_cell.angle_gamma   90.00
#
_symmetry.space_group_name_H-M   'P 1'
#
loop_
_entity.id
_entity.type
_entity.pdbx_description
1 polymer ?
#
loop_
_entity_poly.entity_id
_entity_poly.type
_entity_poly.pdbx_seq_one_letter_code
_entity_poly.pdbx_strand_id
1 'polypeptide(L)'
;MRSIASDWLACVLMLAGAPAAGQLLDLGGNPAPVIDTSTAASELASFLEAQSTEIALYAQGQPPLTCAASLRSLAAALLRDGQQRGEEGAGRLLAARTLVRLLPDLDAALTEGHVPTPMARLAAEDLSQLASSLPGAQATLDRALRDALAPLTNSLVPAHSPPPLASLAAAAQNFSGVDPAPFARLDELVAAGLAWPSHAPSAARTHDAVARAMRVLAAPGWLPAQTRQSLAASLTRAVTDLADRQTADVALLQIDHIALLADLIAQVDALHDGVLRRATTARVATLAHTLETDPGGAARSARALLVVFSAPGPEVMERMDPWMPTAVRVALGNELKAVEEARQRLLSVGLELQDRSDPMVEPALLSALRGHRQARQSVLDLFAIGAMLTGEKPIDGQSPRSRPRVLREFRRLSTPLLEAGRDLTDPAKANQARAFIASLAGIARTLEPFPGEPGLRDAGNPGSGMSDSARALWNALTGDRAGDLLAQIDQARQQVRTALGEENPVERAADAVVELERLHALLRSLDAAHDVLSGGLEAANTSACLELSEHAWNAGFGETTQRAADATASVLQHNAFAEADFRLLRLVALIPTSKTAAQFDALLHLGSIDESTWPGRQRAALAAICRNLEELASARLRGETERATRLEDDTRSRATHVLETIASN
;
A
#
# COMPACT_ATOMS: atom_id res chain seq x y z
N MET A 1 -59.41 15.53 6.13
CA MET A 1 -58.94 14.61 5.07
C MET A 1 -57.47 14.30 5.38
N ARG A 2 -57.04 13.44 6.31
CA ARG A 2 -57.31 12.02 6.62
C ARG A 2 -57.28 11.09 5.41
N SER A 3 -56.20 10.28 5.37
CA SER A 3 -56.03 8.94 4.75
C SER A 3 -55.63 8.84 3.27
N ILE A 4 -54.33 9.04 2.97
CA ILE A 4 -53.59 8.28 1.91
C ILE A 4 -52.16 7.87 2.40
N ALA A 5 -51.67 8.41 3.52
CA ALA A 5 -50.32 8.12 4.02
C ALA A 5 -50.16 6.79 4.82
N SER A 6 -51.20 5.96 4.93
CA SER A 6 -51.14 4.69 5.68
C SER A 6 -51.02 3.43 4.81
N ASP A 7 -51.13 3.54 3.48
CA ASP A 7 -51.14 2.35 2.60
C ASP A 7 -49.78 2.05 1.95
N TRP A 8 -48.81 2.97 2.00
CA TRP A 8 -47.44 2.72 1.51
C TRP A 8 -46.55 1.99 2.52
N LEU A 9 -46.83 2.11 3.82
CA LEU A 9 -46.12 1.35 4.84
C LEU A 9 -46.48 -0.16 4.80
N ALA A 10 -47.67 -0.50 4.27
CA ALA A 10 -48.10 -1.89 4.06
C ALA A 10 -47.44 -2.55 2.84
N CYS A 11 -47.07 -1.80 1.80
CA CYS A 11 -46.31 -2.32 0.66
C CYS A 11 -44.82 -2.53 0.98
N VAL A 12 -44.22 -1.70 1.84
CA VAL A 12 -42.84 -1.91 2.31
C VAL A 12 -42.75 -3.10 3.29
N LEU A 13 -43.82 -3.38 4.05
CA LEU A 13 -43.89 -4.57 4.91
C LEU A 13 -44.24 -5.87 4.16
N MET A 14 -44.73 -5.81 2.91
CA MET A 14 -44.95 -7.02 2.08
C MET A 14 -43.72 -7.44 1.25
N LEU A 15 -42.67 -6.61 1.15
CA LEU A 15 -41.37 -7.01 0.59
C LEU A 15 -40.33 -7.40 1.66
N ALA A 16 -40.53 -6.98 2.91
CA ALA A 16 -39.71 -7.40 4.06
C ALA A 16 -40.31 -8.62 4.82
N GLY A 17 -41.41 -9.19 4.34
CA GLY A 17 -42.22 -10.19 5.02
C GLY A 17 -42.34 -11.54 4.31
N ALA A 18 -41.37 -11.95 3.49
CA ALA A 18 -41.23 -13.36 3.11
C ALA A 18 -40.22 -14.03 4.07
N PRO A 19 -40.67 -14.72 5.14
CA PRO A 19 -39.83 -15.62 5.90
C PRO A 19 -39.59 -16.86 5.04
N ALA A 20 -38.69 -16.75 4.09
CA ALA A 20 -38.07 -17.86 3.37
C ALA A 20 -36.61 -17.47 3.16
N ALA A 21 -35.78 -17.95 4.08
CA ALA A 21 -34.34 -17.86 4.00
C ALA A 21 -33.84 -18.47 2.68
N GLY A 22 -32.94 -17.75 2.00
CA GLY A 22 -31.89 -18.31 1.14
C GLY A 22 -32.33 -19.11 -0.08
N GLN A 23 -32.69 -18.42 -1.17
CA GLN A 23 -32.43 -18.90 -2.55
C GLN A 23 -32.72 -17.77 -3.57
N LEU A 24 -31.70 -16.92 -3.82
CA LEU A 24 -31.64 -16.02 -4.99
C LEU A 24 -31.03 -16.71 -6.23
N LEU A 25 -30.56 -17.96 -6.07
CA LEU A 25 -30.21 -18.87 -7.15
C LEU A 25 -31.42 -19.79 -7.40
N ASP A 26 -32.02 -19.72 -8.59
CA ASP A 26 -33.04 -20.67 -9.02
C ASP A 26 -32.41 -22.06 -9.23
N LEU A 27 -32.22 -22.81 -8.14
CA LEU A 27 -31.92 -24.23 -8.16
C LEU A 27 -33.20 -25.03 -8.42
N GLY A 28 -33.96 -24.66 -9.45
CA GLY A 28 -35.15 -25.37 -9.89
C GLY A 28 -34.88 -26.87 -9.84
N GLY A 29 -35.65 -27.58 -9.01
CA GLY A 29 -35.38 -28.93 -8.53
C GLY A 29 -35.50 -30.05 -9.58
N ASN A 30 -34.98 -29.82 -10.79
CA ASN A 30 -34.78 -30.82 -11.82
C ASN A 30 -33.28 -30.99 -12.09
N PRO A 31 -32.84 -32.22 -12.43
CA PRO A 31 -31.43 -32.47 -12.73
C PRO A 31 -30.91 -31.51 -13.82
N ALA A 32 -29.61 -31.21 -13.75
CA ALA A 32 -28.90 -30.38 -14.71
C ALA A 32 -29.36 -30.70 -16.14
N PRO A 33 -29.71 -29.68 -16.95
CA PRO A 33 -30.29 -29.91 -18.26
C PRO A 33 -29.36 -30.73 -19.14
N VAL A 34 -29.90 -31.86 -19.62
CA VAL A 34 -29.25 -32.75 -20.57
C VAL A 34 -29.08 -32.02 -21.91
N ILE A 35 -27.84 -31.67 -22.25
CA ILE A 35 -27.14 -31.55 -23.56
C ILE A 35 -27.82 -30.79 -24.74
N ASP A 36 -29.14 -30.55 -24.76
CA ASP A 36 -29.85 -29.81 -25.83
C ASP A 36 -30.04 -28.30 -25.52
N THR A 37 -29.47 -27.80 -24.41
CA THR A 37 -29.56 -26.41 -23.95
C THR A 37 -28.38 -25.51 -24.37
N SER A 38 -27.43 -26.04 -25.12
CA SER A 38 -26.21 -25.32 -25.52
C SER A 38 -26.48 -24.25 -26.59
N THR A 39 -27.36 -24.52 -27.54
CA THR A 39 -27.74 -23.57 -28.60
C THR A 39 -28.50 -22.37 -28.04
N ALA A 40 -29.42 -22.60 -27.10
CA ALA A 40 -30.24 -21.54 -26.50
C ALA A 40 -29.43 -20.55 -25.65
N ALA A 41 -28.40 -20.99 -24.92
CA ALA A 41 -27.54 -20.11 -24.12
C ALA A 41 -26.67 -19.21 -25.02
N SER A 42 -26.13 -19.77 -26.10
CA SER A 42 -25.32 -19.02 -27.08
C SER A 42 -26.15 -18.00 -27.87
N GLU A 43 -27.37 -18.38 -28.28
CA GLU A 43 -28.31 -17.49 -28.96
C GLU A 43 -28.75 -16.33 -28.06
N LEU A 44 -29.09 -16.62 -26.80
CA LEU A 44 -29.43 -15.58 -25.82
C LEU A 44 -28.24 -14.66 -25.52
N ALA A 45 -27.03 -15.21 -25.40
CA ALA A 45 -25.82 -14.39 -25.21
C ALA A 45 -25.57 -13.47 -26.41
N SER A 46 -25.74 -13.96 -27.63
CA SER A 46 -25.58 -13.17 -28.86
C SER A 46 -26.65 -12.08 -28.99
N PHE A 47 -27.89 -12.38 -28.59
CA PHE A 47 -28.97 -11.39 -28.51
C PHE A 47 -28.68 -10.28 -27.50
N LEU A 48 -28.23 -10.64 -26.29
CA LEU A 48 -27.90 -9.69 -25.23
C LEU A 48 -26.68 -8.82 -25.58
N GLU A 49 -25.70 -9.37 -26.28
CA GLU A 49 -24.55 -8.59 -26.77
C GLU A 49 -24.97 -7.61 -27.88
N ALA A 50 -25.85 -8.03 -28.79
CA ALA A 50 -26.43 -7.12 -29.79
C ALA A 50 -27.20 -5.98 -29.12
N GLN A 51 -28.05 -6.28 -28.13
CA GLN A 51 -28.75 -5.26 -27.34
C GLN A 51 -27.79 -4.35 -26.57
N SER A 52 -26.76 -4.91 -25.92
CA SER A 52 -25.74 -4.14 -25.22
C SER A 52 -25.04 -3.16 -26.16
N THR A 53 -24.68 -3.62 -27.36
CA THR A 53 -24.01 -2.79 -28.37
C THR A 53 -24.94 -1.66 -28.85
N GLU A 54 -26.20 -1.99 -29.12
CA GLU A 54 -27.21 -1.00 -29.53
C GLU A 54 -27.43 0.06 -28.45
N ILE A 55 -27.63 -0.32 -27.19
CA ILE A 55 -27.82 0.61 -26.07
C ILE A 55 -26.56 1.47 -25.87
N ALA A 56 -25.37 0.87 -25.96
CA ALA A 56 -24.10 1.58 -25.79
C ALA A 56 -23.88 2.69 -26.83
N LEU A 57 -24.40 2.54 -28.05
CA LEU A 57 -24.34 3.58 -29.09
C LEU A 57 -25.11 4.85 -28.68
N TYR A 58 -26.19 4.70 -27.89
CA TYR A 58 -27.01 5.81 -27.40
C TYR A 58 -26.67 6.25 -25.98
N ALA A 59 -25.75 5.55 -25.30
CA ALA A 59 -25.44 5.75 -23.88
C ALA A 59 -24.48 6.92 -23.59
N GLN A 60 -23.99 7.66 -24.59
CA GLN A 60 -23.00 8.73 -24.39
C GLN A 60 -23.53 9.79 -23.42
N GLY A 61 -22.95 9.83 -22.21
CA GLY A 61 -23.32 10.78 -21.15
C GLY A 61 -24.58 10.41 -20.35
N GLN A 62 -25.15 9.21 -20.53
CA GLN A 62 -26.33 8.75 -19.79
C GLN A 62 -25.99 7.52 -18.91
N PRO A 63 -25.65 7.73 -17.62
CA PRO A 63 -25.28 6.64 -16.71
C PRO A 63 -26.28 5.47 -16.64
N PRO A 64 -27.62 5.71 -16.68
CA PRO A 64 -28.60 4.64 -16.69
C PRO A 64 -28.47 3.70 -17.89
N LEU A 65 -28.30 4.26 -19.09
CA LEU A 65 -28.13 3.49 -20.32
C LEU A 65 -26.79 2.75 -20.34
N THR A 66 -25.73 3.34 -19.81
CA THR A 66 -24.44 2.65 -19.67
C THR A 66 -24.57 1.44 -18.74
N CYS A 67 -25.29 1.58 -17.61
CA CYS A 67 -25.58 0.48 -16.69
C CYS A 67 -26.37 -0.65 -17.37
N ALA A 68 -27.44 -0.29 -18.08
CA ALA A 68 -28.30 -1.24 -18.78
C ALA A 68 -27.54 -2.02 -19.86
N ALA A 69 -26.62 -1.36 -20.59
CA ALA A 69 -25.73 -2.02 -21.54
C ALA A 69 -24.74 -2.97 -20.84
N SER A 70 -24.07 -2.51 -19.78
CA SER A 70 -23.10 -3.33 -19.04
C SER A 70 -23.71 -4.58 -18.41
N LEU A 71 -24.91 -4.50 -17.83
CA LEU A 71 -25.61 -5.65 -17.25
C LEU A 71 -25.93 -6.72 -18.32
N ARG A 72 -26.31 -6.30 -19.53
CA ARG A 72 -26.52 -7.19 -20.67
C ARG A 72 -25.22 -7.81 -21.18
N SER A 73 -24.14 -7.02 -21.25
CA SER A 73 -22.81 -7.52 -21.60
C SER A 73 -22.30 -8.54 -20.57
N LEU A 74 -22.55 -8.32 -19.28
CA LEU A 74 -22.20 -9.25 -18.21
C LEU A 74 -23.00 -10.55 -18.31
N ALA A 75 -24.32 -10.46 -18.51
CA ALA A 75 -25.17 -11.63 -18.71
C ALA A 75 -24.71 -12.45 -19.94
N ALA A 76 -24.39 -11.79 -21.05
CA ALA A 76 -23.87 -12.43 -22.25
C ALA A 76 -22.52 -13.14 -22.01
N ALA A 77 -21.59 -12.49 -21.30
CA ALA A 77 -20.29 -13.06 -20.96
C ALA A 77 -20.42 -14.29 -20.04
N LEU A 78 -21.29 -14.23 -19.02
CA LEU A 78 -21.55 -15.35 -18.11
C LEU A 78 -22.21 -16.54 -18.82
N LEU A 79 -23.13 -16.29 -19.76
CA LEU A 79 -23.73 -17.34 -20.59
C LEU A 79 -22.68 -18.04 -21.46
N ARG A 80 -21.82 -17.27 -22.15
CA ARG A 80 -20.79 -17.83 -23.05
C ARG A 80 -19.74 -18.63 -22.31
N ASP A 81 -19.17 -18.06 -21.27
CA ASP A 81 -18.12 -18.75 -20.53
C ASP A 81 -18.72 -19.94 -19.73
N GLY A 82 -19.91 -19.80 -19.15
CA GLY A 82 -20.63 -20.91 -18.52
C GLY A 82 -20.89 -22.07 -19.49
N GLN A 83 -21.23 -21.76 -20.75
CA GLN A 83 -21.37 -22.77 -21.80
C GLN A 83 -20.03 -23.41 -22.20
N GLN A 84 -18.97 -22.61 -22.37
CA GLN A 84 -17.63 -23.12 -22.73
C GLN A 84 -17.09 -24.11 -21.70
N ARG A 85 -17.45 -23.94 -20.42
CA ARG A 85 -16.99 -24.77 -19.30
C ARG A 85 -17.85 -26.00 -19.02
N GLY A 86 -18.99 -26.17 -19.71
CA GLY A 86 -19.88 -27.32 -19.49
C GLY A 86 -20.39 -27.41 -18.06
N GLU A 87 -20.25 -28.57 -17.41
CA GLU A 87 -20.74 -28.81 -16.05
C GLU A 87 -20.08 -27.89 -15.00
N GLU A 88 -18.81 -27.53 -15.18
CA GLU A 88 -18.09 -26.59 -14.30
C GLU A 88 -18.61 -25.14 -14.44
N GLY A 89 -19.35 -24.85 -15.51
CA GLY A 89 -19.95 -23.55 -15.79
C GLY A 89 -21.39 -23.39 -15.30
N ALA A 90 -21.98 -24.40 -14.65
CA ALA A 90 -23.39 -24.41 -14.24
C ALA A 90 -23.78 -23.22 -13.34
N GLY A 91 -22.91 -22.84 -12.40
CA GLY A 91 -23.12 -21.66 -11.56
C GLY A 91 -23.17 -20.35 -12.36
N ARG A 92 -22.37 -20.25 -13.43
CA ARG A 92 -22.30 -19.07 -14.32
C ARG A 92 -23.53 -18.95 -15.20
N LEU A 93 -24.02 -20.08 -15.71
CA LEU A 93 -25.26 -20.14 -16.48
C LEU A 93 -26.48 -19.75 -15.62
N LEU A 94 -26.51 -20.20 -14.37
CA LEU A 94 -27.60 -19.91 -13.46
C LEU A 94 -27.58 -18.44 -13.01
N ALA A 95 -26.40 -17.91 -12.66
CA ALA A 95 -26.16 -16.49 -12.42
C ALA A 95 -26.63 -15.61 -13.59
N ALA A 96 -26.28 -15.98 -14.83
CA ALA A 96 -26.67 -15.21 -16.00
C ALA A 96 -28.19 -15.22 -16.22
N ARG A 97 -28.86 -16.37 -16.02
CA ARG A 97 -30.32 -16.47 -16.14
C ARG A 97 -31.04 -15.64 -15.09
N THR A 98 -30.55 -15.64 -13.86
CA THR A 98 -31.08 -14.78 -12.80
C THR A 98 -30.94 -13.31 -13.19
N LEU A 99 -29.77 -12.90 -13.68
CA LEU A 99 -29.54 -11.53 -14.13
C LEU A 99 -30.46 -11.14 -15.28
N VAL A 100 -30.61 -11.99 -16.31
CA VAL A 100 -31.50 -11.76 -17.46
C VAL A 100 -32.96 -11.60 -17.03
N ARG A 101 -33.42 -12.39 -16.07
CA ARG A 101 -34.78 -12.27 -15.52
C ARG A 101 -35.00 -10.93 -14.83
N LEU A 102 -33.97 -10.40 -14.17
CA LEU A 102 -34.02 -9.13 -13.42
C LEU A 102 -33.80 -7.88 -14.29
N LEU A 103 -33.32 -8.03 -15.53
CA LEU A 103 -33.05 -6.89 -16.42
C LEU A 103 -34.24 -5.92 -16.59
N PRO A 104 -35.49 -6.36 -16.80
CA PRO A 104 -36.61 -5.44 -16.96
C PRO A 104 -36.88 -4.56 -15.72
N ASP A 105 -36.75 -5.14 -14.52
CA ASP A 105 -36.94 -4.41 -13.26
C ASP A 105 -35.79 -3.43 -13.01
N LEU A 106 -34.56 -3.84 -13.33
CA LEU A 106 -33.38 -2.97 -13.28
C LEU A 106 -33.48 -1.83 -14.29
N ASP A 107 -33.93 -2.09 -15.52
CA ASP A 107 -34.12 -1.06 -16.54
C ASP A 107 -35.21 -0.06 -16.13
N ALA A 108 -36.31 -0.52 -15.54
CA ALA A 108 -37.37 0.35 -15.03
C ALA A 108 -36.82 1.28 -13.92
N ALA A 109 -36.09 0.73 -12.95
CA ALA A 109 -35.46 1.50 -11.88
C ALA A 109 -34.41 2.51 -12.41
N LEU A 110 -33.65 2.13 -13.44
CA LEU A 110 -32.67 3.00 -14.09
C LEU A 110 -33.34 4.12 -14.89
N THR A 111 -34.47 3.84 -15.55
CA THR A 111 -35.21 4.80 -16.39
C THR A 111 -35.94 5.85 -15.57
N GLU A 112 -36.42 5.50 -14.38
CA GLU A 112 -37.08 6.42 -13.45
C GLU A 112 -36.11 7.43 -12.80
N GLY A 113 -34.80 7.32 -13.07
CA GLY A 113 -33.79 8.27 -12.59
C GLY A 113 -33.58 8.25 -11.08
N HIS A 114 -34.13 7.24 -10.40
CA HIS A 114 -33.97 7.00 -8.98
C HIS A 114 -33.78 5.50 -8.78
N VAL A 115 -32.53 5.07 -8.70
CA VAL A 115 -32.24 3.79 -8.05
C VAL A 115 -32.18 4.09 -6.56
N PRO A 116 -33.13 3.61 -5.73
CA PRO A 116 -33.07 3.84 -4.30
C PRO A 116 -31.73 3.33 -3.78
N THR A 117 -31.02 4.14 -3.00
CA THR A 117 -29.70 3.81 -2.41
C THR A 117 -29.63 2.38 -1.83
N PRO A 118 -30.67 1.86 -1.14
CA PRO A 118 -30.66 0.48 -0.65
C PRO A 118 -30.67 -0.58 -1.76
N MET A 119 -31.39 -0.33 -2.86
CA MET A 119 -31.52 -1.26 -3.99
C MET A 119 -30.26 -1.27 -4.85
N ALA A 120 -29.65 -0.10 -5.09
CA ALA A 120 -28.33 -0.01 -5.72
C ALA A 120 -27.25 -0.71 -4.88
N ARG A 121 -27.33 -0.59 -3.54
CA ARG A 121 -26.41 -1.28 -2.62
C ARG A 121 -26.59 -2.80 -2.65
N LEU A 122 -27.83 -3.30 -2.56
CA LEU A 122 -28.13 -4.73 -2.66
C LEU A 122 -27.71 -5.31 -4.01
N ALA A 123 -28.01 -4.63 -5.11
CA ALA A 123 -27.60 -5.08 -6.45
C ALA A 123 -26.07 -5.11 -6.60
N ALA A 124 -25.37 -4.13 -6.03
CA ALA A 124 -23.90 -4.10 -6.04
C ALA A 124 -23.29 -5.20 -5.16
N GLU A 125 -23.88 -5.46 -3.98
CA GLU A 125 -23.48 -6.56 -3.09
C GLU A 125 -23.70 -7.93 -3.74
N ASP A 126 -24.86 -8.16 -4.35
CA ASP A 126 -25.19 -9.42 -5.04
C ASP A 126 -24.29 -9.65 -6.26
N LEU A 127 -24.02 -8.63 -7.06
CA LEU A 127 -23.09 -8.72 -8.19
C LEU A 127 -21.64 -8.94 -7.73
N SER A 128 -21.23 -8.35 -6.61
CA SER A 128 -19.91 -8.58 -5.99
C SER A 128 -19.78 -10.00 -5.43
N GLN A 129 -20.81 -10.49 -4.74
CA GLN A 129 -20.87 -11.88 -4.26
C GLN A 129 -20.83 -12.86 -5.43
N LEU A 130 -21.58 -12.58 -6.50
CA LEU A 130 -21.56 -13.35 -7.73
C LEU A 130 -20.15 -13.36 -8.35
N ALA A 131 -19.46 -12.22 -8.41
CA ALA A 131 -18.06 -12.14 -8.84
C ALA A 131 -17.14 -13.07 -8.04
N SER A 132 -17.26 -13.03 -6.71
CA SER A 132 -16.43 -13.83 -5.80
C SER A 132 -16.66 -15.34 -5.92
N SER A 133 -17.79 -15.75 -6.51
CA SER A 133 -18.16 -17.15 -6.71
C SER A 133 -17.69 -17.76 -8.05
N LEU A 134 -17.05 -16.97 -8.92
CA LEU A 134 -16.63 -17.41 -10.27
C LEU A 134 -15.15 -17.90 -10.26
N PRO A 135 -14.86 -19.22 -10.35
CA PRO A 135 -13.49 -19.74 -10.29
C PRO A 135 -12.70 -19.53 -11.60
N GLY A 136 -11.59 -18.80 -11.55
CA GLY A 136 -10.74 -18.54 -12.73
C GLY A 136 -11.32 -17.43 -13.59
N ALA A 137 -10.88 -16.20 -13.31
CA ALA A 137 -11.33 -15.00 -13.98
C ALA A 137 -10.74 -14.91 -15.39
N GLN A 138 -11.61 -14.85 -16.40
CA GLN A 138 -11.24 -14.36 -17.73
C GLN A 138 -11.34 -12.83 -17.68
N ALA A 139 -10.32 -12.10 -18.15
CA ALA A 139 -10.24 -10.64 -18.10
C ALA A 139 -11.51 -9.93 -18.62
N THR A 140 -12.24 -10.55 -19.55
CA THR A 140 -13.52 -10.07 -20.09
C THR A 140 -14.66 -10.06 -19.07
N LEU A 141 -14.76 -11.07 -18.20
CA LEU A 141 -15.81 -11.17 -17.17
C LEU A 141 -15.61 -10.15 -16.06
N ASP A 142 -14.37 -9.99 -15.57
CA ASP A 142 -14.04 -8.98 -14.55
C ASP A 142 -14.30 -7.56 -15.06
N ARG A 143 -13.98 -7.31 -16.33
CA ARG A 143 -14.26 -6.03 -16.99
C ARG A 143 -15.76 -5.77 -17.11
N ALA A 144 -16.52 -6.74 -17.62
CA ALA A 144 -17.97 -6.61 -17.76
C ALA A 144 -18.67 -6.41 -16.39
N LEU A 145 -18.16 -7.06 -15.35
CA LEU A 145 -18.69 -6.93 -13.99
C LEU A 145 -18.35 -5.56 -13.38
N ARG A 146 -17.12 -5.08 -13.55
CA ARG A 146 -16.70 -3.74 -13.13
C ARG A 146 -17.51 -2.65 -13.85
N ASP A 147 -17.69 -2.79 -15.15
CA ASP A 147 -18.45 -1.85 -15.98
C ASP A 147 -19.95 -1.86 -15.63
N ALA A 148 -20.49 -2.97 -15.11
CA ALA A 148 -21.87 -3.09 -14.63
C ALA A 148 -22.06 -2.51 -13.21
N LEU A 149 -21.06 -2.67 -12.34
CA LEU A 149 -21.08 -2.15 -10.97
C LEU A 149 -20.79 -0.65 -10.88
N ALA A 150 -20.02 -0.10 -11.83
CA ALA A 150 -19.58 1.29 -11.80
C ALA A 150 -20.75 2.29 -11.81
N PRO A 151 -21.76 2.20 -12.69
CA PRO A 151 -22.89 3.13 -12.67
C PRO A 151 -23.72 3.05 -11.39
N LEU A 152 -23.90 1.84 -10.83
CA LEU A 152 -24.63 1.62 -9.57
C LEU A 152 -23.90 2.25 -8.38
N THR A 153 -22.58 2.03 -8.27
CA THR A 153 -21.74 2.63 -7.22
C THR A 153 -21.62 4.15 -7.37
N ASN A 154 -21.58 4.68 -8.59
CA ASN A 154 -21.54 6.13 -8.85
C ASN A 154 -22.85 6.85 -8.49
N SER A 155 -23.99 6.16 -8.48
CA SER A 155 -25.25 6.72 -7.97
C SER A 155 -25.29 6.83 -6.44
N LEU A 156 -24.42 6.10 -5.74
CA LEU A 156 -24.33 6.04 -4.28
C LEU A 156 -23.32 7.04 -3.69
N VAL A 157 -22.38 7.54 -4.49
CA VAL A 157 -21.28 8.40 -4.04
C VAL A 157 -21.47 9.82 -4.57
N PRO A 158 -21.49 10.87 -3.72
CA PRO A 158 -21.58 12.25 -4.19
C PRO A 158 -20.38 12.60 -5.08
N ALA A 159 -20.66 13.24 -6.22
CA ALA A 159 -19.63 13.63 -7.18
C ALA A 159 -18.62 14.59 -6.54
N HIS A 160 -17.43 14.08 -6.25
CA HIS A 160 -16.29 14.91 -5.88
C HIS A 160 -15.60 15.36 -7.15
N SER A 161 -15.32 16.66 -7.30
CA SER A 161 -14.49 17.15 -8.39
C SER A 161 -13.03 16.78 -8.09
N PRO A 162 -12.39 15.88 -8.86
CA PRO A 162 -11.00 15.54 -8.64
C PRO A 162 -10.11 16.75 -8.94
N PRO A 163 -8.90 16.82 -8.34
CA PRO A 163 -7.94 17.86 -8.66
C PRO A 163 -7.59 17.81 -10.16
N PRO A 164 -7.40 18.97 -10.82
CA PRO A 164 -7.05 19.00 -12.23
C PRO A 164 -5.68 18.34 -12.46
N LEU A 165 -5.65 17.33 -13.32
CA LEU A 165 -4.40 16.70 -13.75
C LEU A 165 -3.74 17.54 -14.87
N ALA A 166 -2.41 17.51 -14.92
CA ALA A 166 -1.65 18.16 -15.99
C ALA A 166 -1.92 17.46 -17.34
N SER A 167 -2.11 18.22 -18.42
CA SER A 167 -2.38 17.64 -19.74
C SER A 167 -1.16 16.90 -20.30
N LEU A 168 -1.34 15.63 -20.65
CA LEU A 168 -0.33 14.81 -21.32
C LEU A 168 -0.13 15.29 -22.76
N ALA A 169 -1.21 15.73 -23.43
CA ALA A 169 -1.12 16.28 -24.78
C ALA A 169 -0.27 17.56 -24.83
N ALA A 170 -0.46 18.48 -23.88
CA ALA A 170 0.35 19.68 -23.77
C ALA A 170 1.83 19.36 -23.50
N ALA A 171 2.11 18.34 -22.68
CA ALA A 171 3.47 17.87 -22.47
C ALA A 171 4.08 17.28 -23.75
N ALA A 172 3.32 16.49 -24.51
CA ALA A 172 3.77 15.84 -25.75
C ALA A 172 4.12 16.85 -26.86
N GLN A 173 3.39 17.97 -26.96
CA GLN A 173 3.64 19.05 -27.93
C GLN A 173 5.05 19.66 -27.82
N ASN A 174 5.70 19.55 -26.65
CA ASN A 174 7.05 20.05 -26.46
C ASN A 174 8.14 19.17 -27.11
N PHE A 175 7.77 18.01 -27.67
CA PHE A 175 8.71 17.05 -28.25
C PHE A 175 8.50 16.89 -29.76
N SER A 176 9.55 17.13 -30.54
CA SER A 176 9.51 16.99 -32.00
C SER A 176 9.36 15.53 -32.43
N GLY A 177 8.38 15.23 -33.29
CA GLY A 177 8.16 13.90 -33.86
C GLY A 177 7.25 12.99 -33.04
N VAL A 178 6.62 13.50 -31.99
CA VAL A 178 5.55 12.82 -31.25
C VAL A 178 4.21 13.41 -31.71
N ASP A 179 3.28 12.55 -32.10
CA ASP A 179 1.91 12.97 -32.38
C ASP A 179 1.17 13.23 -31.06
N PRO A 180 0.67 14.44 -30.78
CA PRO A 180 -0.07 14.73 -29.55
C PRO A 180 -1.50 14.17 -29.57
N ALA A 181 -2.05 13.75 -30.73
CA ALA A 181 -3.44 13.34 -30.83
C ALA A 181 -3.82 12.11 -29.97
N PRO A 182 -3.00 11.05 -29.86
CA PRO A 182 -3.28 9.93 -28.96
C PRO A 182 -3.31 10.35 -27.48
N PHE A 183 -2.45 11.29 -27.09
CA PHE A 183 -2.40 11.81 -25.72
C PHE A 183 -3.59 12.71 -25.41
N ALA A 184 -4.08 13.49 -26.38
CA ALA A 184 -5.30 14.30 -26.23
C ALA A 184 -6.53 13.39 -26.05
N ARG A 185 -6.63 12.31 -26.84
CA ARG A 185 -7.67 11.31 -26.69
C ARG A 185 -7.60 10.61 -25.32
N LEU A 186 -6.39 10.33 -24.83
CA LEU A 186 -6.22 9.80 -23.48
C LEU A 186 -6.62 10.81 -22.40
N ASP A 187 -6.24 12.08 -22.52
CA ASP A 187 -6.64 13.15 -21.59
C ASP A 187 -8.18 13.25 -21.52
N GLU A 188 -8.88 13.13 -22.65
CA GLU A 188 -10.36 13.07 -22.69
C GLU A 188 -10.93 11.84 -21.97
N LEU A 189 -10.34 10.65 -22.20
CA LEU A 189 -10.76 9.41 -21.53
C LEU A 189 -10.48 9.44 -20.03
N VAL A 190 -9.33 9.98 -19.61
CA VAL A 190 -8.98 10.17 -18.20
C VAL A 190 -9.92 11.17 -17.56
N ALA A 191 -10.22 12.31 -18.21
CA ALA A 191 -11.18 13.29 -17.69
C ALA A 191 -12.58 12.68 -17.54
N ALA A 192 -13.02 11.87 -18.51
CA ALA A 192 -14.27 11.12 -18.41
C ALA A 192 -14.25 10.11 -17.25
N GLY A 193 -13.15 9.36 -17.09
CA GLY A 193 -12.99 8.39 -15.99
C GLY A 193 -12.88 9.04 -14.61
N LEU A 194 -12.26 10.22 -14.52
CA LEU A 194 -12.17 11.02 -13.30
C LEU A 194 -13.51 11.58 -12.85
N ALA A 195 -14.42 11.86 -13.79
CA ALA A 195 -15.79 12.25 -13.47
C ALA A 195 -16.61 11.11 -12.81
N TRP A 196 -16.07 9.87 -12.79
CA TRP A 196 -16.73 8.68 -12.28
C TRP A 196 -16.00 8.19 -11.02
N PRO A 197 -16.56 8.37 -9.80
CA PRO A 197 -15.89 8.01 -8.54
C PRO A 197 -15.28 6.59 -8.52
N SER A 198 -15.97 5.59 -9.09
CA SER A 198 -15.50 4.21 -9.19
C SER A 198 -14.26 4.01 -10.07
N HIS A 199 -14.04 4.88 -11.05
CA HIS A 199 -12.94 4.81 -12.01
C HIS A 199 -11.86 5.85 -11.77
N ALA A 200 -12.13 6.89 -10.98
CA ALA A 200 -11.20 7.99 -10.72
C ALA A 200 -9.80 7.52 -10.25
N PRO A 201 -9.66 6.54 -9.32
CA PRO A 201 -8.33 6.05 -8.94
C PRO A 201 -7.59 5.36 -10.09
N SER A 202 -8.31 4.60 -10.93
CA SER A 202 -7.71 3.92 -12.07
C SER A 202 -7.32 4.91 -13.17
N ALA A 203 -8.17 5.90 -13.45
CA ALA A 203 -7.88 6.97 -14.41
C ALA A 203 -6.66 7.80 -13.96
N ALA A 204 -6.56 8.15 -12.68
CA ALA A 204 -5.39 8.83 -12.11
C ALA A 204 -4.12 7.98 -12.23
N ARG A 205 -4.18 6.68 -11.90
CA ARG A 205 -3.02 5.77 -12.04
C ARG A 205 -2.56 5.64 -13.49
N THR A 206 -3.50 5.50 -14.43
CA THR A 206 -3.17 5.42 -15.86
C THR A 206 -2.51 6.72 -16.33
N HIS A 207 -3.03 7.87 -15.90
CA HIS A 207 -2.42 9.16 -16.17
C HIS A 207 -1.00 9.27 -15.62
N ASP A 208 -0.77 8.91 -14.35
CA ASP A 208 0.55 8.93 -13.71
C ASP A 208 1.53 7.97 -14.38
N ALA A 209 1.08 6.77 -14.78
CA ALA A 209 1.90 5.80 -15.50
C ALA A 209 2.37 6.36 -16.84
N VAL A 210 1.46 6.97 -17.62
CA VAL A 210 1.81 7.62 -18.89
C VAL A 210 2.70 8.84 -18.67
N ALA A 211 2.42 9.68 -17.66
CA ALA A 211 3.25 10.82 -17.31
C ALA A 211 4.69 10.42 -16.96
N ARG A 212 4.87 9.32 -16.22
CA ARG A 212 6.20 8.74 -15.94
C ARG A 212 6.86 8.21 -17.21
N ALA A 213 6.12 7.46 -18.02
CA ALA A 213 6.63 6.94 -19.29
C ALA A 213 7.07 8.05 -20.25
N MET A 214 6.34 9.18 -20.31
CA MET A 214 6.69 10.35 -21.13
C MET A 214 8.08 10.95 -20.82
N ARG A 215 8.68 10.65 -19.67
CA ARG A 215 10.07 11.06 -19.38
C ARG A 215 11.07 10.49 -20.39
N VAL A 216 10.77 9.38 -21.08
CA VAL A 216 11.63 8.87 -22.17
C VAL A 216 11.72 9.85 -23.36
N LEU A 217 10.75 10.75 -23.53
CA LEU A 217 10.76 11.75 -24.60
C LEU A 217 11.82 12.83 -24.35
N ALA A 218 12.13 13.09 -23.08
CA ALA A 218 13.22 13.96 -22.64
C ALA A 218 14.54 13.20 -22.45
N ALA A 219 14.71 12.05 -23.10
CA ALA A 219 15.88 11.21 -22.92
C ALA A 219 17.19 11.95 -23.23
N PRO A 220 18.24 11.76 -22.41
CA PRO A 220 19.50 12.46 -22.50
C PRO A 220 20.28 12.14 -23.79
N GLY A 221 21.24 13.00 -24.12
CA GLY A 221 22.02 12.96 -25.36
C GLY A 221 22.80 11.66 -25.60
N TRP A 222 23.19 10.96 -24.53
CA TRP A 222 23.96 9.72 -24.59
C TRP A 222 23.17 8.49 -25.07
N LEU A 223 21.84 8.55 -25.05
CA LEU A 223 21.02 7.52 -25.69
C LEU A 223 21.11 7.66 -27.22
N PRO A 224 21.30 6.55 -27.98
CA PRO A 224 21.30 6.62 -29.43
C PRO A 224 20.00 7.22 -29.97
N ALA A 225 20.11 8.05 -31.01
CA ALA A 225 18.94 8.71 -31.60
C ALA A 225 17.87 7.71 -32.06
N GLN A 226 18.29 6.56 -32.61
CA GLN A 226 17.40 5.48 -33.01
C GLN A 226 16.65 4.86 -31.82
N THR A 227 17.32 4.67 -30.68
CA THR A 227 16.69 4.16 -29.45
C THR A 227 15.68 5.17 -28.91
N ARG A 228 16.01 6.48 -28.90
CA ARG A 228 15.05 7.52 -28.50
C ARG A 228 13.81 7.53 -29.39
N GLN A 229 13.99 7.39 -30.70
CA GLN A 229 12.88 7.31 -31.67
C GLN A 229 12.03 6.05 -31.47
N SER A 230 12.66 4.90 -31.24
CA SER A 230 11.98 3.63 -30.95
C SER A 230 11.17 3.69 -29.64
N LEU A 231 11.73 4.27 -28.57
CA LEU A 231 11.00 4.48 -27.31
C LEU A 231 9.82 5.44 -27.48
N ALA A 232 10.01 6.54 -28.22
CA ALA A 232 8.93 7.49 -28.51
C ALA A 232 7.81 6.84 -29.36
N ALA A 233 8.18 6.04 -30.36
CA ALA A 233 7.23 5.29 -31.18
C ALA A 233 6.48 4.22 -30.37
N SER A 234 7.20 3.49 -29.50
CA SER A 234 6.62 2.48 -28.61
C SER A 234 5.65 3.11 -27.60
N LEU A 235 6.01 4.25 -27.01
CA LEU A 235 5.11 5.00 -26.13
C LEU A 235 3.86 5.49 -26.88
N THR A 236 4.03 6.08 -28.07
CA THR A 236 2.90 6.59 -28.87
C THR A 236 1.96 5.45 -29.28
N ARG A 237 2.52 4.29 -29.66
CA ARG A 237 1.74 3.08 -29.95
C ARG A 237 1.01 2.59 -28.71
N ALA A 238 1.68 2.43 -27.58
CA ALA A 238 1.05 1.96 -26.35
C ALA A 238 -0.06 2.90 -25.88
N VAL A 239 0.11 4.23 -25.97
CA VAL A 239 -0.96 5.20 -25.66
C VAL A 239 -2.12 5.11 -26.66
N THR A 240 -1.85 4.82 -27.93
CA THR A 240 -2.89 4.59 -28.94
C THR A 240 -3.68 3.31 -28.64
N ASP A 241 -2.98 2.21 -28.36
CA ASP A 241 -3.54 0.89 -28.04
C ASP A 241 -4.28 0.90 -26.70
N LEU A 242 -3.94 1.82 -25.80
CA LEU A 242 -4.64 2.05 -24.53
C LEU A 242 -6.06 2.57 -24.74
N ALA A 243 -6.31 3.29 -25.83
CA ALA A 243 -7.64 3.78 -26.19
C ALA A 243 -8.53 2.69 -26.83
N ASP A 244 -7.95 1.52 -27.17
CA ASP A 244 -8.69 0.36 -27.67
C ASP A 244 -8.94 -0.66 -26.54
N ARG A 245 -10.21 -1.00 -26.35
CA ARG A 245 -10.68 -1.91 -25.30
C ARG A 245 -10.06 -3.31 -25.40
N GLN A 246 -9.69 -3.79 -26.59
CA GLN A 246 -9.13 -5.14 -26.74
C GLN A 246 -7.66 -5.22 -26.33
N THR A 247 -6.91 -4.12 -26.48
CA THR A 247 -5.45 -4.05 -26.26
C THR A 247 -5.05 -3.30 -25.00
N ALA A 248 -5.98 -2.62 -24.32
CA ALA A 248 -5.71 -1.76 -23.17
C ALA A 248 -4.85 -2.42 -22.06
N ASP A 249 -5.10 -3.67 -21.69
CA ASP A 249 -4.34 -4.34 -20.62
C ASP A 249 -2.87 -4.59 -21.02
N VAL A 250 -2.64 -4.95 -22.29
CA VAL A 250 -1.30 -5.13 -22.84
C VAL A 250 -0.59 -3.78 -22.97
N ALA A 251 -1.32 -2.75 -23.40
CA ALA A 251 -0.82 -1.39 -23.52
C ALA A 251 -0.40 -0.80 -22.16
N LEU A 252 -1.20 -1.01 -21.11
CA LEU A 252 -0.84 -0.60 -19.74
C LEU A 252 0.46 -1.24 -19.27
N LEU A 253 0.60 -2.56 -19.48
CA LEU A 253 1.82 -3.27 -19.13
C LEU A 253 3.05 -2.72 -19.88
N GLN A 254 2.88 -2.40 -21.16
CA GLN A 254 3.94 -1.77 -21.95
C GLN A 254 4.29 -0.36 -21.45
N ILE A 255 3.30 0.45 -21.07
CA ILE A 255 3.51 1.78 -20.48
C ILE A 255 4.28 1.67 -19.17
N ASP A 256 3.96 0.70 -18.31
CA ASP A 256 4.70 0.46 -17.06
C ASP A 256 6.15 0.05 -17.32
N HIS A 257 6.40 -0.80 -18.32
CA HIS A 257 7.76 -1.16 -18.71
C HIS A 257 8.56 0.04 -19.22
N ILE A 258 7.94 0.92 -20.02
CA ILE A 258 8.55 2.16 -20.51
C ILE A 258 8.81 3.12 -19.33
N ALA A 259 7.88 3.24 -18.38
CA ALA A 259 8.05 4.07 -17.19
C ALA A 259 9.23 3.63 -16.32
N LEU A 260 9.39 2.33 -16.07
CA LEU A 260 10.55 1.78 -15.35
C LEU A 260 11.86 2.12 -16.04
N LEU A 261 11.91 2.01 -17.37
CA LEU A 261 13.08 2.39 -18.14
C LEU A 261 13.35 3.90 -18.06
N ALA A 262 12.31 4.73 -18.10
CA ALA A 262 12.43 6.18 -17.99
C ALA A 262 13.06 6.59 -16.65
N ASP A 263 12.61 5.98 -15.56
CA ASP A 263 13.16 6.23 -14.23
C ASP A 263 14.62 5.78 -14.14
N LEU A 264 14.98 4.64 -14.75
CA LEU A 264 16.37 4.17 -14.80
C LEU A 264 17.26 5.13 -15.59
N ILE A 265 16.80 5.61 -16.74
CA ILE A 265 17.53 6.57 -17.58
C ILE A 265 17.80 7.84 -16.78
N ALA A 266 16.82 8.37 -16.06
CA ALA A 266 16.96 9.57 -15.24
C ALA A 266 18.00 9.36 -14.11
N GLN A 267 17.96 8.22 -13.43
CA GLN A 267 18.91 7.88 -12.38
C GLN A 267 20.35 7.76 -12.90
N VAL A 268 20.53 7.17 -14.08
CA VAL A 268 21.84 7.03 -14.71
C VAL A 268 22.37 8.37 -15.22
N ASP A 269 21.48 9.25 -15.69
CA ASP A 269 21.87 10.59 -16.13
C ASP A 269 22.33 11.49 -14.98
N ALA A 270 21.78 11.26 -13.78
CA ALA A 270 22.21 11.93 -12.55
C ALA A 270 23.57 11.43 -12.01
N LEU A 271 24.17 10.38 -12.58
CA LEU A 271 25.49 9.90 -12.15
C LEU A 271 26.61 10.88 -12.56
N HIS A 272 27.63 10.99 -11.71
CA HIS A 272 28.83 11.76 -12.00
C HIS A 272 29.58 11.21 -13.23
N ASP A 273 30.19 12.10 -14.01
CA ASP A 273 30.96 11.72 -15.20
C ASP A 273 32.16 10.83 -14.82
N GLY A 274 32.18 9.60 -15.34
CA GLY A 274 33.17 8.60 -14.98
C GLY A 274 33.14 7.33 -15.84
N VAL A 275 33.99 6.35 -15.52
CA VAL A 275 34.00 5.02 -16.18
C VAL A 275 32.67 4.31 -15.94
N LEU A 276 32.12 4.44 -14.73
CA LEU A 276 30.84 3.87 -14.35
C LEU A 276 29.69 4.42 -15.19
N ARG A 277 29.51 5.75 -15.24
CA ARG A 277 28.47 6.38 -16.08
C ARG A 277 28.58 5.86 -17.50
N ARG A 278 29.78 5.86 -18.10
CA ARG A 278 30.01 5.36 -19.47
C ARG A 278 29.61 3.89 -19.67
N ALA A 279 29.98 3.00 -18.73
CA ALA A 279 29.63 1.59 -18.79
C ALA A 279 28.11 1.38 -18.63
N THR A 280 27.49 2.08 -17.68
CA THR A 280 26.05 1.99 -17.43
C THR A 280 25.24 2.60 -18.56
N THR A 281 25.63 3.76 -19.12
CA THR A 281 24.94 4.40 -20.24
C THR A 281 24.93 3.51 -21.48
N ALA A 282 26.05 2.84 -21.79
CA ALA A 282 26.12 1.92 -22.92
C ALA A 282 25.16 0.74 -22.76
N ARG A 283 25.06 0.18 -21.55
CA ARG A 283 24.19 -0.96 -21.27
C ARG A 283 22.71 -0.60 -21.11
N VAL A 284 22.39 0.54 -20.53
CA VAL A 284 21.01 1.06 -20.50
C VAL A 284 20.53 1.37 -21.91
N ALA A 285 21.40 1.86 -22.80
CA ALA A 285 21.08 2.01 -24.21
C ALA A 285 20.77 0.66 -24.88
N THR A 286 21.53 -0.40 -24.58
CA THR A 286 21.22 -1.77 -25.05
C THR A 286 19.89 -2.26 -24.51
N LEU A 287 19.64 -2.11 -23.21
CA LEU A 287 18.41 -2.56 -22.56
C LEU A 287 17.18 -1.82 -23.10
N ALA A 288 17.32 -0.50 -23.34
CA ALA A 288 16.31 0.31 -23.99
C ALA A 288 16.01 -0.15 -25.41
N HIS A 289 17.04 -0.59 -26.15
CA HIS A 289 16.86 -1.15 -27.49
C HIS A 289 16.14 -2.52 -27.47
N THR A 290 16.38 -3.34 -26.46
CA THR A 290 15.73 -4.66 -26.31
C THR A 290 14.28 -4.60 -25.83
N LEU A 291 13.78 -3.42 -25.44
CA LEU A 291 12.40 -3.28 -24.95
C LEU A 291 11.36 -3.74 -25.99
N GLU A 292 11.64 -3.56 -27.28
CA GLU A 292 10.74 -4.01 -28.35
C GLU A 292 10.78 -5.53 -28.58
N THR A 293 11.91 -6.20 -28.29
CA THR A 293 12.12 -7.62 -28.60
C THR A 293 11.89 -8.53 -27.39
N ASP A 294 12.23 -8.08 -26.18
CA ASP A 294 11.98 -8.76 -24.90
C ASP A 294 11.55 -7.75 -23.82
N PRO A 295 10.29 -7.28 -23.86
CA PRO A 295 9.79 -6.27 -22.93
C PRO A 295 9.84 -6.76 -21.47
N GLY A 296 9.58 -8.05 -21.24
CA GLY A 296 9.58 -8.63 -19.90
C GLY A 296 10.98 -8.74 -19.29
N GLY A 297 11.96 -9.20 -20.07
CA GLY A 297 13.36 -9.24 -19.64
C GLY A 297 13.95 -7.85 -19.40
N ALA A 298 13.70 -6.92 -20.33
CA ALA A 298 14.14 -5.53 -20.19
C ALA A 298 13.56 -4.88 -18.93
N ALA A 299 12.26 -5.07 -18.65
CA ALA A 299 11.62 -4.53 -17.45
C ALA A 299 12.15 -5.15 -16.15
N ARG A 300 12.39 -6.47 -16.11
CA ARG A 300 13.00 -7.14 -14.95
C ARG A 300 14.39 -6.61 -14.65
N SER A 301 15.22 -6.48 -15.68
CA SER A 301 16.58 -5.95 -15.57
C SER A 301 16.58 -4.45 -15.21
N ALA A 302 15.66 -3.67 -15.76
CA ALA A 302 15.49 -2.26 -15.39
C ALA A 302 15.11 -2.10 -13.91
N ARG A 303 14.21 -2.96 -13.42
CA ARG A 303 13.79 -2.98 -12.01
C ARG A 303 14.94 -3.34 -11.08
N ALA A 304 15.73 -4.37 -11.41
CA ALA A 304 16.90 -4.75 -10.63
C ALA A 304 17.93 -3.61 -10.55
N LEU A 305 18.19 -2.93 -11.66
CA LEU A 305 19.10 -1.77 -11.70
C LEU A 305 18.53 -0.56 -10.96
N LEU A 306 17.23 -0.30 -11.06
CA LEU A 306 16.57 0.75 -10.28
C LEU A 306 16.74 0.55 -8.77
N VAL A 307 16.70 -0.68 -8.26
CA VAL A 307 17.00 -0.96 -6.83
C VAL A 307 18.44 -0.55 -6.48
N VAL A 308 19.39 -0.74 -7.41
CA VAL A 308 20.80 -0.33 -7.21
C VAL A 308 20.95 1.19 -7.21
N PHE A 309 20.23 1.90 -8.10
CA PHE A 309 20.37 3.35 -8.25
C PHE A 309 19.46 4.19 -7.35
N SER A 310 18.35 3.64 -6.86
CA SER A 310 17.42 4.32 -5.94
C SER A 310 17.90 4.37 -4.49
N ALA A 311 19.04 3.74 -4.18
CA ALA A 311 19.70 3.91 -2.89
C ALA A 311 20.11 5.39 -2.69
N PRO A 312 19.77 6.03 -1.56
CA PRO A 312 20.14 7.42 -1.31
C PRO A 312 21.66 7.59 -1.44
N GLY A 313 22.05 8.55 -2.27
CA GLY A 313 23.44 8.78 -2.65
C GLY A 313 24.29 9.42 -1.53
N PRO A 314 25.61 9.51 -1.76
CA PRO A 314 26.57 10.11 -0.83
C PRO A 314 26.24 11.56 -0.43
N GLU A 315 25.47 12.29 -1.24
CA GLU A 315 25.05 13.68 -0.97
C GLU A 315 24.27 13.85 0.34
N VAL A 316 23.40 12.90 0.67
CA VAL A 316 22.66 12.93 1.96
C VAL A 316 23.64 12.74 3.12
N MET A 317 24.70 11.97 2.90
CA MET A 317 25.63 11.58 3.97
C MET A 317 26.76 12.62 4.15
N GLU A 318 27.20 13.28 3.09
CA GLU A 318 28.13 14.43 3.14
C GLU A 318 27.51 15.63 3.85
N ARG A 319 26.20 15.84 3.70
CA ARG A 319 25.45 16.85 4.47
C ARG A 319 25.47 16.60 5.97
N MET A 320 25.63 15.35 6.39
CA MET A 320 25.54 14.95 7.79
C MET A 320 26.89 14.85 8.51
N ASP A 321 28.03 14.68 7.81
CA ASP A 321 29.37 14.68 8.44
C ASP A 321 29.65 15.91 9.35
N PRO A 322 29.25 17.15 8.99
CA PRO A 322 29.47 18.33 9.84
C PRO A 322 28.80 18.23 11.21
N TRP A 323 27.72 17.46 11.32
CA TRP A 323 26.94 17.27 12.55
C TRP A 323 27.51 16.19 13.47
N MET A 324 28.59 15.52 13.07
CA MET A 324 29.14 14.39 13.81
C MET A 324 30.32 14.77 14.71
N PRO A 325 30.35 14.31 15.98
CA PRO A 325 31.50 14.53 16.84
C PRO A 325 32.69 13.68 16.37
N THR A 326 33.92 14.13 16.66
CA THR A 326 35.17 13.46 16.22
C THR A 326 35.22 11.96 16.53
N ALA A 327 34.63 11.53 17.66
CA ALA A 327 34.58 10.12 18.06
C ALA A 327 33.84 9.22 17.05
N VAL A 328 32.81 9.75 16.38
CA VAL A 328 31.97 9.02 15.42
C VAL A 328 32.51 9.15 13.99
N ARG A 329 33.16 10.28 13.67
CA ARG A 329 33.63 10.59 12.31
C ARG A 329 34.58 9.54 11.71
N VAL A 330 35.42 8.91 12.54
CA VAL A 330 36.33 7.84 12.07
C VAL A 330 35.54 6.64 11.59
N ALA A 331 34.58 6.16 12.39
CA ALA A 331 33.71 5.06 12.02
C ALA A 331 32.83 5.41 10.81
N LEU A 332 32.27 6.63 10.79
CA LEU A 332 31.45 7.12 9.69
C LEU A 332 32.22 7.17 8.38
N GLY A 333 33.45 7.67 8.38
CA GLY A 333 34.30 7.71 7.18
C GLY A 333 34.60 6.31 6.62
N ASN A 334 34.74 5.31 7.49
CA ASN A 334 34.99 3.93 7.07
C ASN A 334 33.72 3.24 6.52
N GLU A 335 32.56 3.43 7.17
CA GLU A 335 31.30 2.89 6.66
C GLU A 335 30.83 3.61 5.40
N LEU A 336 31.10 4.91 5.25
CA LEU A 336 30.88 5.65 3.99
C LEU A 336 31.67 5.04 2.83
N LYS A 337 32.95 4.72 3.05
CA LYS A 337 33.76 4.00 2.06
C LYS A 337 33.19 2.61 1.79
N ALA A 338 32.74 1.90 2.82
CA ALA A 338 32.12 0.58 2.65
C ALA A 338 30.81 0.63 1.85
N VAL A 339 29.98 1.66 2.05
CA VAL A 339 28.78 1.92 1.23
C VAL A 339 29.17 2.16 -0.21
N GLU A 340 30.17 2.99 -0.47
CA GLU A 340 30.62 3.28 -1.83
C GLU A 340 31.27 2.05 -2.50
N GLU A 341 32.08 1.27 -1.78
CA GLU A 341 32.61 0.00 -2.28
C GLU A 341 31.50 -1.01 -2.57
N ALA A 342 30.51 -1.14 -1.67
CA ALA A 342 29.37 -2.03 -1.87
C ALA A 342 28.50 -1.55 -3.04
N ARG A 343 28.34 -0.24 -3.23
CA ARG A 343 27.68 0.36 -4.39
C ARG A 343 28.46 0.04 -5.66
N GLN A 344 29.78 0.22 -5.69
CA GLN A 344 30.62 -0.12 -6.84
C GLN A 344 30.55 -1.61 -7.19
N ARG A 345 30.51 -2.49 -6.18
CA ARG A 345 30.27 -3.94 -6.38
C ARG A 345 28.86 -4.24 -6.88
N LEU A 346 27.84 -3.58 -6.34
CA LEU A 346 26.47 -3.70 -6.83
C LEU A 346 26.34 -3.25 -8.28
N LEU A 347 27.07 -2.21 -8.65
CA LEU A 347 27.11 -1.72 -10.01
C LEU A 347 27.86 -2.69 -10.92
N SER A 348 29.02 -3.23 -10.50
CA SER A 348 29.75 -4.21 -11.30
C SER A 348 28.94 -5.49 -11.50
N VAL A 349 28.32 -6.02 -10.43
CA VAL A 349 27.46 -7.20 -10.47
C VAL A 349 26.19 -6.91 -11.27
N GLY A 350 25.53 -5.76 -11.04
CA GLY A 350 24.34 -5.36 -11.79
C GLY A 350 24.58 -5.25 -13.29
N LEU A 351 25.79 -4.90 -13.71
CA LEU A 351 26.20 -5.01 -15.11
C LEU A 351 26.26 -6.48 -15.53
N GLU A 352 27.02 -7.34 -14.84
CA GLU A 352 27.18 -8.78 -15.16
C GLU A 352 25.86 -9.57 -15.21
N LEU A 353 24.85 -9.18 -14.43
CA LEU A 353 23.55 -9.86 -14.35
C LEU A 353 22.63 -9.65 -15.56
N GLN A 354 22.85 -8.60 -16.35
CA GLN A 354 22.02 -8.35 -17.53
C GLN A 354 22.16 -9.43 -18.60
N ASP A 355 23.27 -10.19 -18.57
CA ASP A 355 23.57 -11.26 -19.51
C ASP A 355 23.00 -12.62 -19.05
N ARG A 356 22.27 -12.67 -17.92
CA ARG A 356 21.75 -13.91 -17.30
C ARG A 356 20.22 -13.91 -17.20
N SER A 357 19.63 -15.10 -17.30
CA SER A 357 18.19 -15.33 -17.38
C SER A 357 17.40 -15.05 -16.09
N ASP A 358 18.05 -15.04 -14.92
CA ASP A 358 17.42 -14.69 -13.64
C ASP A 358 18.35 -13.87 -12.72
N PRO A 359 18.34 -12.53 -12.84
CA PRO A 359 19.25 -11.66 -12.09
C PRO A 359 18.91 -11.58 -10.59
N MET A 360 17.69 -11.94 -10.18
CA MET A 360 17.19 -11.74 -8.81
C MET A 360 17.57 -12.87 -7.84
N VAL A 361 18.01 -14.02 -8.35
CA VAL A 361 18.39 -15.19 -7.55
C VAL A 361 19.92 -15.32 -7.43
N GLU A 362 20.68 -14.42 -8.07
CA GLU A 362 22.14 -14.52 -8.11
C GLU A 362 22.79 -14.24 -6.74
N PRO A 363 23.56 -15.19 -6.16
CA PRO A 363 24.17 -15.02 -4.85
C PRO A 363 25.12 -13.83 -4.74
N ALA A 364 25.78 -13.46 -5.85
CA ALA A 364 26.67 -12.29 -5.89
C ALA A 364 25.88 -10.98 -5.74
N LEU A 365 24.71 -10.86 -6.38
CA LEU A 365 23.82 -9.72 -6.21
C LEU A 365 23.30 -9.63 -4.79
N LEU A 366 22.81 -10.76 -4.26
CA LEU A 366 22.24 -10.82 -2.92
C LEU A 366 23.30 -10.49 -1.85
N SER A 367 24.53 -10.96 -2.03
CA SER A 367 25.67 -10.62 -1.17
C SER A 367 26.02 -9.14 -1.24
N ALA A 368 26.11 -8.56 -2.45
CA ALA A 368 26.39 -7.14 -2.64
C ALA A 368 25.26 -6.25 -2.09
N LEU A 369 23.99 -6.65 -2.27
CA LEU A 369 22.82 -5.95 -1.74
C LEU A 369 22.81 -6.01 -0.21
N ARG A 370 23.11 -7.18 0.37
CA ARG A 370 23.23 -7.34 1.82
C ARG A 370 24.35 -6.49 2.38
N GLY A 371 25.51 -6.47 1.74
CA GLY A 371 26.65 -5.64 2.13
C GLY A 371 26.31 -4.15 2.08
N HIS A 372 25.66 -3.69 1.02
CA HIS A 372 25.21 -2.31 0.89
C HIS A 372 24.15 -1.94 1.94
N ARG A 373 23.13 -2.79 2.17
CA ARG A 373 22.12 -2.58 3.21
C ARG A 373 22.75 -2.51 4.60
N GLN A 374 23.69 -3.41 4.90
CA GLN A 374 24.39 -3.42 6.19
C GLN A 374 25.22 -2.15 6.37
N ALA A 375 26.03 -1.76 5.39
CA ALA A 375 26.86 -0.55 5.49
C ALA A 375 25.99 0.71 5.63
N ARG A 376 24.88 0.79 4.88
CA ARG A 376 23.90 1.87 5.02
C ARG A 376 23.29 1.89 6.43
N GLN A 377 22.92 0.74 6.96
CA GLN A 377 22.39 0.63 8.32
C GLN A 377 23.42 1.09 9.35
N SER A 378 24.69 0.68 9.23
CA SER A 378 25.77 1.13 10.10
C SER A 378 25.92 2.66 10.07
N VAL A 379 25.73 3.31 8.92
CA VAL A 379 25.79 4.78 8.86
C VAL A 379 24.58 5.41 9.57
N LEU A 380 23.37 4.89 9.36
CA LEU A 380 22.20 5.35 10.12
C LEU A 380 22.38 5.15 11.63
N ASP A 381 22.97 4.03 12.03
CA ASP A 381 23.32 3.72 13.41
C ASP A 381 24.32 4.75 13.97
N LEU A 382 25.36 5.10 13.21
CA LEU A 382 26.34 6.13 13.60
C LEU A 382 25.71 7.53 13.69
N PHE A 383 24.72 7.85 12.85
CA PHE A 383 23.97 9.11 12.98
C PHE A 383 23.12 9.15 14.25
N ALA A 384 22.45 8.05 14.60
CA ALA A 384 21.71 7.96 15.86
C ALA A 384 22.65 8.14 17.07
N ILE A 385 23.82 7.49 17.05
CA ILE A 385 24.85 7.66 18.07
C ILE A 385 25.33 9.12 18.11
N GLY A 386 25.61 9.73 16.95
CA GLY A 386 26.04 11.12 16.83
C GLY A 386 25.04 12.08 17.47
N ALA A 387 23.76 11.96 17.13
CA ALA A 387 22.68 12.77 17.68
C ALA A 387 22.53 12.59 19.19
N MET A 388 22.65 11.36 19.70
CA MET A 388 22.66 11.09 21.15
C MET A 388 23.85 11.79 21.84
N LEU A 389 25.05 11.68 21.28
CA LEU A 389 26.27 12.23 21.88
C LEU A 389 26.28 13.76 21.94
N THR A 390 25.65 14.44 20.98
CA THR A 390 25.68 15.91 20.85
C THR A 390 24.40 16.56 21.37
N GLY A 391 23.28 15.84 21.39
CA GLY A 391 21.94 16.38 21.61
C GLY A 391 21.40 17.18 20.42
N GLU A 392 22.12 17.21 19.29
CA GLU A 392 21.75 17.95 18.10
C GLU A 392 21.33 16.98 16.99
N LYS A 393 20.14 17.20 16.40
CA LYS A 393 19.69 16.50 15.21
C LYS A 393 20.01 17.33 13.96
N PRO A 394 20.45 16.71 12.86
CA PRO A 394 20.69 17.41 11.61
C PRO A 394 19.38 18.03 11.08
N ILE A 395 19.45 19.29 10.68
CA ILE A 395 18.34 20.05 10.10
C ILE A 395 18.60 20.22 8.61
N ASP A 396 17.65 19.84 7.77
CA ASP A 396 17.76 19.96 6.32
C ASP A 396 18.08 21.40 5.90
N GLY A 397 19.15 21.53 5.09
CA GLY A 397 19.59 22.82 4.55
C GLY A 397 20.38 23.71 5.53
N GLN A 398 20.70 23.24 6.74
CA GLN A 398 21.48 24.00 7.72
C GLN A 398 22.80 23.30 8.08
N SER A 399 23.85 24.09 8.27
CA SER A 399 25.10 23.64 8.89
C SER A 399 25.06 23.93 10.39
N PRO A 400 25.70 23.09 11.24
CA PRO A 400 25.73 23.34 12.67
C PRO A 400 26.48 24.65 12.94
N ARG A 401 25.96 25.45 13.88
CA ARG A 401 26.52 26.78 14.23
C ARG A 401 27.93 26.69 14.81
N SER A 402 28.30 25.54 15.37
CA SER A 402 29.62 25.27 15.94
C SER A 402 29.98 23.80 15.76
N ARG A 403 31.25 23.45 15.99
CA ARG A 403 31.66 22.03 15.96
C ARG A 403 30.90 21.26 17.06
N PRO A 404 30.17 20.19 16.71
CA PRO A 404 29.42 19.41 17.69
C PRO A 404 30.35 18.85 18.77
N ARG A 405 29.98 19.07 20.04
CA ARG A 405 30.75 18.59 21.19
C ARG A 405 29.99 17.45 21.86
N VAL A 406 30.73 16.43 22.28
CA VAL A 406 30.17 15.34 23.08
C VAL A 406 29.73 15.89 24.43
N LEU A 407 28.47 15.63 24.80
CA LEU A 407 27.89 15.97 26.09
C LEU A 407 28.71 15.36 27.22
N ARG A 408 28.76 16.04 28.37
CA ARG A 408 29.63 15.66 29.49
C ARG A 408 29.38 14.23 29.98
N GLU A 409 28.12 13.83 30.02
CA GLU A 409 27.66 12.51 30.44
C GLU A 409 28.14 11.37 29.53
N PHE A 410 28.36 11.62 28.24
CA PHE A 410 28.77 10.59 27.28
C PHE A 410 30.25 10.61 26.90
N ARG A 411 31.08 11.43 27.57
CA ARG A 411 32.51 11.56 27.21
C ARG A 411 33.26 10.23 27.20
N ARG A 412 32.92 9.31 28.11
CA ARG A 412 33.54 7.99 28.22
C ARG A 412 33.30 7.08 27.01
N LEU A 413 32.22 7.30 26.25
CA LEU A 413 31.95 6.59 24.99
C LEU A 413 32.89 6.96 23.85
N SER A 414 33.62 8.08 23.97
CA SER A 414 34.48 8.58 22.89
C SER A 414 35.61 7.62 22.55
N THR A 415 36.26 7.01 23.55
CA THR A 415 37.39 6.10 23.34
C THR A 415 36.94 4.77 22.69
N PRO A 416 35.93 4.05 23.23
CA PRO A 416 35.42 2.83 22.58
C PRO A 416 34.91 3.07 21.15
N LEU A 417 34.30 4.22 20.87
CA LEU A 417 33.85 4.56 19.52
C LEU A 417 35.00 4.83 18.54
N LEU A 418 36.07 5.48 19.01
CA LEU A 418 37.27 5.66 18.20
C LEU A 418 37.98 4.33 17.92
N GLU A 419 38.00 3.42 18.90
CA GLU A 419 38.53 2.07 18.75
C GLU A 419 37.69 1.24 17.78
N ALA A 420 36.37 1.22 17.94
CA ALA A 420 35.46 0.58 17.00
C ALA A 420 35.65 1.15 15.57
N GLY A 421 35.77 2.47 15.44
CA GLY A 421 36.06 3.12 14.17
C GLY A 421 37.36 2.66 13.52
N ARG A 422 38.42 2.39 14.29
CA ARG A 422 39.67 1.81 13.79
C ARG A 422 39.51 0.33 13.43
N ASP A 423 38.85 -0.44 14.28
CA ASP A 423 38.63 -1.87 14.10
C ASP A 423 37.75 -2.19 12.88
N LEU A 424 36.92 -1.25 12.40
CA LEU A 424 36.20 -1.38 11.13
C LEU A 424 37.13 -1.55 9.90
N THR A 425 38.39 -1.10 9.98
CA THR A 425 39.37 -1.29 8.91
C THR A 425 40.05 -2.66 8.92
N ASP A 426 39.95 -3.39 10.04
CA ASP A 426 40.52 -4.72 10.20
C ASP A 426 39.44 -5.79 9.91
N PRO A 427 39.57 -6.59 8.83
CA PRO A 427 38.58 -7.61 8.48
C PRO A 427 38.28 -8.60 9.60
N ALA A 428 39.25 -8.88 10.49
CA ALA A 428 39.07 -9.82 11.60
C ALA A 428 38.18 -9.24 12.71
N LYS A 429 38.13 -7.91 12.85
CA LYS A 429 37.42 -7.20 13.93
C LYS A 429 36.22 -6.41 13.46
N ALA A 430 36.09 -6.14 12.16
CA ALA A 430 35.03 -5.31 11.61
C ALA A 430 33.62 -5.77 12.01
N ASN A 431 33.36 -7.08 12.07
CA ASN A 431 32.07 -7.61 12.51
C ASN A 431 31.78 -7.32 13.99
N GLN A 432 32.79 -7.39 14.85
CA GLN A 432 32.66 -7.06 16.27
C GLN A 432 32.43 -5.55 16.46
N ALA A 433 33.18 -4.71 15.73
CA ALA A 433 32.99 -3.26 15.74
C ALA A 433 31.58 -2.86 15.25
N ARG A 434 31.09 -3.47 14.16
CA ARG A 434 29.71 -3.26 13.68
C ARG A 434 28.66 -3.72 14.69
N ALA A 435 28.88 -4.87 15.36
CA ALA A 435 27.98 -5.33 16.40
C ALA A 435 27.94 -4.35 17.58
N PHE A 436 29.09 -3.81 18.00
CA PHE A 436 29.15 -2.77 19.02
C PHE A 436 28.42 -1.49 18.60
N ILE A 437 28.64 -1.01 17.37
CA ILE A 437 27.94 0.16 16.81
C ILE A 437 26.42 -0.08 16.77
N ALA A 438 25.99 -1.25 16.28
CA ALA A 438 24.57 -1.60 16.21
C ALA A 438 23.93 -1.64 17.61
N SER A 439 24.59 -2.26 18.59
CA SER A 439 24.13 -2.28 19.98
C SER A 439 24.03 -0.88 20.57
N LEU A 440 25.06 -0.05 20.40
CA LEU A 440 25.06 1.32 20.93
C LEU A 440 24.01 2.20 20.23
N ALA A 441 23.79 2.01 18.93
CA ALA A 441 22.72 2.68 18.19
C ALA A 441 21.32 2.23 18.62
N GLY A 442 21.16 0.96 18.98
CA GLY A 442 19.96 0.45 19.66
C GLY A 442 19.67 1.24 20.94
N ILE A 443 20.69 1.42 21.79
CA ILE A 443 20.59 2.22 23.01
C ILE A 443 20.33 3.71 22.70
N ALA A 444 20.99 4.27 21.68
CA ALA A 444 20.78 5.67 21.29
C ALA A 444 19.32 5.92 20.87
N ARG A 445 18.74 4.98 20.11
CA ARG A 445 17.33 5.05 19.69
C ARG A 445 16.34 4.95 20.86
N THR A 446 16.67 4.23 21.94
CA THR A 446 15.78 4.13 23.12
C THR A 446 15.76 5.41 23.95
N LEU A 447 16.77 6.29 23.79
CA LEU A 447 16.82 7.60 24.44
C LEU A 447 16.04 8.68 23.70
N GLU A 448 15.65 8.46 22.45
CA GLU A 448 14.79 9.38 21.71
C GLU A 448 13.34 9.31 22.21
N PRO A 449 12.56 10.41 22.10
CA PRO A 449 11.12 10.38 22.36
C PRO A 449 10.44 9.30 21.53
N PHE A 450 9.61 8.47 22.17
CA PHE A 450 8.90 7.40 21.49
C PHE A 450 7.71 7.96 20.67
N PRO A 451 7.23 7.22 19.65
CA PRO A 451 5.93 7.51 19.05
C PRO A 451 4.84 7.60 20.12
N GLY A 452 3.96 8.59 20.02
CA GLY A 452 2.93 8.91 21.01
C GLY A 452 3.39 9.60 22.29
N GLU A 453 4.68 9.59 22.63
CA GLU A 453 5.17 10.24 23.84
C GLU A 453 4.97 11.76 23.84
N PRO A 454 5.23 12.52 22.75
CA PRO A 454 4.94 13.95 22.73
C PRO A 454 3.45 14.22 23.00
N GLY A 455 2.56 13.45 22.38
CA GLY A 455 1.12 13.53 22.61
C GLY A 455 0.75 13.23 24.06
N LEU A 456 1.34 12.19 24.66
CA LEU A 456 1.14 11.86 26.07
C LEU A 456 1.64 12.96 27.01
N ARG A 457 2.80 13.58 26.72
CA ARG A 457 3.34 14.71 27.49
C ARG A 457 2.45 15.95 27.36
N ASP A 458 1.95 16.23 26.16
CA ASP A 458 1.03 17.32 25.91
C ASP A 458 -0.31 17.10 26.62
N ALA A 459 -0.80 15.86 26.72
CA ALA A 459 -1.98 15.52 27.50
C ALA A 459 -1.77 15.78 29.00
N GLY A 460 -0.57 15.47 29.52
CA GLY A 460 -0.19 15.74 30.91
C GLY A 460 0.07 17.22 31.25
N ASN A 461 0.24 18.09 30.24
CA ASN A 461 0.51 19.51 30.43
C ASN A 461 -0.72 20.38 30.06
N PRO A 462 -1.42 21.00 31.03
CA PRO A 462 -2.63 21.78 30.75
C PRO A 462 -2.40 23.02 29.85
N GLY A 463 -1.15 23.42 29.59
CA GLY A 463 -0.79 24.53 28.70
C GLY A 463 -0.37 24.17 27.27
N SER A 464 -0.43 22.89 26.86
CA SER A 464 0.12 22.40 25.58
C SER A 464 -0.67 22.80 24.32
N GLY A 465 -1.86 23.39 24.45
CA GLY A 465 -2.75 23.68 23.31
C GLY A 465 -3.45 22.45 22.73
N MET A 466 -3.25 21.26 23.30
CA MET A 466 -4.00 20.04 22.95
C MET A 466 -5.50 20.21 23.26
N SER A 467 -6.37 19.70 22.38
CA SER A 467 -7.81 19.73 22.59
C SER A 467 -8.23 18.89 23.80
N ASP A 468 -9.29 19.31 24.49
CA ASP A 468 -9.78 18.59 25.67
C ASP A 468 -10.24 17.17 25.33
N SER A 469 -10.73 16.93 24.10
CA SER A 469 -11.11 15.60 23.63
C SER A 469 -9.90 14.67 23.44
N ALA A 470 -8.81 15.16 22.85
CA ALA A 470 -7.58 14.38 22.70
C ALA A 470 -6.94 14.09 24.07
N ARG A 471 -6.96 15.08 24.98
CA ARG A 471 -6.49 14.89 26.36
C ARG A 471 -7.32 13.84 27.10
N ALA A 472 -8.65 13.91 27.00
CA ALA A 472 -9.55 12.93 27.61
C ALA A 472 -9.33 11.51 27.07
N LEU A 473 -9.04 11.38 25.77
CA LEU A 473 -8.73 10.09 25.16
C LEU A 473 -7.41 9.50 25.68
N TRP A 474 -6.34 10.29 25.77
CA TRP A 474 -5.06 9.84 26.37
C TRP A 474 -5.23 9.40 27.83
N ASN A 475 -6.02 10.15 28.60
CA ASN A 475 -6.34 9.78 29.98
C ASN A 475 -7.14 8.48 30.04
N ALA A 476 -8.14 8.30 29.17
CA ALA A 476 -8.91 7.05 29.10
C ALA A 476 -8.03 5.85 28.70
N LEU A 477 -7.15 6.02 27.70
CA LEU A 477 -6.23 4.97 27.24
C LEU A 477 -5.20 4.56 28.31
N THR A 478 -4.82 5.48 29.20
CA THR A 478 -3.85 5.20 30.27
C THR A 478 -4.52 4.88 31.61
N GLY A 479 -5.86 4.94 31.70
CA GLY A 479 -6.59 4.80 32.96
C GLY A 479 -6.23 5.86 33.99
N ASP A 480 -6.07 7.11 33.54
CA ASP A 480 -5.60 8.28 34.29
C ASP A 480 -4.16 8.16 34.84
N ARG A 481 -3.34 7.26 34.26
CA ARG A 481 -1.94 7.02 34.68
C ARG A 481 -0.88 7.56 33.73
N ALA A 482 -1.24 8.52 32.87
CA ALA A 482 -0.31 9.16 31.94
C ALA A 482 0.96 9.70 32.63
N GLY A 483 0.79 10.35 33.79
CA GLY A 483 1.90 10.89 34.58
C GLY A 483 2.85 9.83 35.11
N ASP A 484 2.32 8.72 35.64
CA ASP A 484 3.12 7.60 36.17
C ASP A 484 3.92 6.92 35.04
N LEU A 485 3.29 6.72 33.88
CA LEU A 485 3.94 6.14 32.71
C LEU A 485 5.10 7.03 32.22
N LEU A 486 4.88 8.34 32.11
CA LEU A 486 5.93 9.30 31.74
C LEU A 486 7.08 9.32 32.76
N ALA A 487 6.76 9.27 34.06
CA ALA A 487 7.76 9.21 35.11
C ALA A 487 8.63 7.94 35.02
N GLN A 488 8.04 6.79 34.73
CA GLN A 488 8.76 5.54 34.55
C GLN A 488 9.65 5.55 33.30
N ILE A 489 9.18 6.13 32.19
CA ILE A 489 9.99 6.35 30.98
C ILE A 489 11.20 7.24 31.28
N ASP A 490 10.97 8.37 31.95
CA ASP A 490 12.04 9.31 32.31
C ASP A 490 13.05 8.68 33.27
N GLN A 491 12.58 7.89 34.24
CA GLN A 491 13.45 7.12 35.14
C GLN A 491 14.31 6.10 34.37
N ALA A 492 13.71 5.30 33.49
CA ALA A 492 14.43 4.29 32.72
C ALA A 492 15.44 4.93 31.75
N ARG A 493 15.11 6.06 31.11
CA ARG A 493 16.07 6.84 30.32
C ARG A 493 17.22 7.38 31.15
N GLN A 494 16.94 7.87 32.36
CA GLN A 494 17.97 8.37 33.27
C GLN A 494 18.91 7.25 33.71
N GLN A 495 18.39 6.03 33.94
CA GLN A 495 19.20 4.85 34.24
C GLN A 495 20.12 4.49 33.06
N VAL A 496 19.60 4.47 31.82
CA VAL A 496 20.41 4.26 30.62
C VAL A 496 21.50 5.33 30.48
N ARG A 497 21.17 6.61 30.63
CA ARG A 497 22.17 7.70 30.56
C ARG A 497 23.27 7.56 31.61
N THR A 498 22.92 7.12 32.82
CA THR A 498 23.87 6.87 33.89
C THR A 498 24.79 5.70 33.55
N ALA A 499 24.22 4.59 33.08
CA ALA A 499 24.96 3.38 32.67
C ALA A 499 25.92 3.64 31.49
N LEU A 500 25.53 4.50 30.53
CA LEU A 500 26.40 4.92 29.42
C LEU A 500 27.65 5.69 29.89
N GLY A 501 27.63 6.22 31.12
CA GLY A 501 28.78 6.85 31.77
C GLY A 501 29.69 5.87 32.53
N GLU A 502 29.37 4.57 32.59
CA GLU A 502 30.14 3.57 33.34
C GLU A 502 31.16 2.80 32.47
N GLU A 503 31.94 1.91 33.09
CA GLU A 503 32.72 0.90 32.36
C GLU A 503 31.78 -0.18 31.81
N ASN A 504 32.02 -0.64 30.57
CA ASN A 504 31.13 -1.55 29.83
C ASN A 504 29.68 -1.02 29.68
N PRO A 505 29.49 0.14 29.01
CA PRO A 505 28.23 0.86 28.96
C PRO A 505 27.06 0.06 28.37
N VAL A 506 27.34 -0.81 27.39
CA VAL A 506 26.31 -1.64 26.73
C VAL A 506 25.76 -2.70 27.68
N GLU A 507 26.64 -3.36 28.44
CA GLU A 507 26.25 -4.39 29.41
C GLU A 507 25.50 -3.77 30.59
N ARG A 508 25.99 -2.64 31.11
CA ARG A 508 25.37 -1.91 32.22
C ARG A 508 24.00 -1.32 31.88
N ALA A 509 23.79 -0.93 30.63
CA ALA A 509 22.51 -0.36 30.19
C ALA A 509 21.46 -1.43 29.86
N ALA A 510 21.83 -2.71 29.78
CA ALA A 510 20.98 -3.77 29.23
C ALA A 510 19.59 -3.84 29.91
N ASP A 511 19.55 -3.90 31.24
CA ASP A 511 18.28 -4.03 31.99
C ASP A 511 17.37 -2.80 31.79
N ALA A 512 17.94 -1.60 31.83
CA ALA A 512 17.20 -0.36 31.63
C ALA A 512 16.72 -0.21 30.17
N VAL A 513 17.47 -0.75 29.20
CA VAL A 513 17.08 -0.81 27.80
C VAL A 513 15.91 -1.78 27.61
N VAL A 514 15.95 -2.96 28.22
CA VAL A 514 14.83 -3.92 28.19
C VAL A 514 13.57 -3.28 28.75
N GLU A 515 13.69 -2.54 29.85
CA GLU A 515 12.57 -1.79 30.42
C GLU A 515 12.06 -0.69 29.48
N LEU A 516 12.94 0.08 28.84
CA LEU A 516 12.54 1.08 27.84
C LEU A 516 11.89 0.45 26.61
N GLU A 517 12.36 -0.70 26.14
CA GLU A 517 11.76 -1.43 25.02
C GLU A 517 10.35 -1.90 25.35
N ARG A 518 10.13 -2.37 26.59
CA ARG A 518 8.81 -2.73 27.11
C ARG A 518 7.87 -1.53 27.16
N LEU A 519 8.33 -0.40 27.70
CA LEU A 519 7.57 0.85 27.74
C LEU A 519 7.30 1.41 26.34
N HIS A 520 8.25 1.30 25.42
CA HIS A 520 8.12 1.70 24.03
C HIS A 520 7.12 0.80 23.27
N ALA A 521 7.09 -0.51 23.54
CA ALA A 521 6.08 -1.41 22.98
C ALA A 521 4.66 -1.02 23.44
N LEU A 522 4.50 -0.68 24.72
CA LEU A 522 3.24 -0.16 25.24
C LEU A 522 2.88 1.16 24.56
N LEU A 523 3.78 2.15 24.54
CA LEU A 523 3.50 3.46 23.96
C LEU A 523 3.14 3.40 22.48
N ARG A 524 3.82 2.56 21.68
CA ARG A 524 3.42 2.32 20.29
C ARG A 524 2.01 1.75 20.16
N SER A 525 1.58 0.95 21.12
CA SER A 525 0.24 0.37 21.15
C SER A 525 -0.81 1.43 21.56
N LEU A 526 -0.46 2.29 22.51
CA LEU A 526 -1.31 3.41 22.94
C LEU A 526 -1.43 4.49 21.85
N ASP A 527 -0.34 4.80 21.15
CA ASP A 527 -0.31 5.74 20.02
C ASP A 527 -1.19 5.25 18.88
N ALA A 528 -1.04 3.98 18.49
CA ALA A 528 -1.92 3.36 17.50
C ALA A 528 -3.39 3.36 17.94
N ALA A 529 -3.68 3.10 19.23
CA ALA A 529 -5.04 3.18 19.75
C ALA A 529 -5.59 4.61 19.73
N HIS A 530 -4.77 5.60 20.09
CA HIS A 530 -5.13 7.01 20.04
C HIS A 530 -5.45 7.45 18.61
N ASP A 531 -4.61 7.10 17.64
CA ASP A 531 -4.80 7.44 16.23
C ASP A 531 -6.10 6.82 15.67
N VAL A 532 -6.33 5.54 15.93
CA VAL A 532 -7.52 4.82 15.45
C VAL A 532 -8.79 5.37 16.08
N LEU A 533 -8.80 5.61 17.39
CA LEU A 533 -9.99 6.09 18.10
C LEU A 533 -10.28 7.58 17.87
N SER A 534 -9.25 8.40 17.65
CA SER A 534 -9.43 9.82 17.34
C SER A 534 -9.94 10.06 15.93
N GLY A 535 -9.50 9.26 14.95
CA GLY A 535 -10.03 9.29 13.58
C GLY A 535 -11.41 8.64 13.46
N GLY A 536 -11.68 7.61 14.27
CA GLY A 536 -12.95 6.90 14.27
C GLY A 536 -13.21 6.08 13.01
N LEU A 537 -14.43 5.56 12.90
CA LEU A 537 -14.85 4.71 11.78
C LEU A 537 -14.77 5.42 10.43
N GLU A 538 -15.17 6.69 10.39
CA GLU A 538 -15.17 7.48 9.15
C GLU A 538 -13.77 7.60 8.57
N ALA A 539 -12.76 7.92 9.39
CA ALA A 539 -11.38 7.99 8.94
C ALA A 539 -10.85 6.63 8.49
N ALA A 540 -11.17 5.55 9.20
CA ALA A 540 -10.74 4.20 8.81
C ALA A 540 -11.32 3.79 7.44
N ASN A 541 -12.60 4.10 7.20
CA ASN A 541 -13.30 3.81 5.95
C ASN A 541 -12.94 4.76 4.79
N THR A 542 -12.11 5.79 5.01
CA THR A 542 -11.54 6.56 3.87
C THR A 542 -10.53 5.74 3.06
N SER A 543 -9.99 4.66 3.62
CA SER A 543 -9.10 3.74 2.93
C SER A 543 -9.89 2.70 2.13
N ALA A 544 -9.55 2.51 0.85
CA ALA A 544 -10.12 1.46 0.00
C ALA A 544 -9.77 0.03 0.45
N CYS A 545 -8.98 -0.12 1.51
CA CYS A 545 -8.56 -1.40 2.08
C CYS A 545 -9.31 -1.79 3.36
N LEU A 546 -10.12 -0.89 3.92
CA LEU A 546 -10.90 -1.12 5.13
C LEU A 546 -12.35 -0.67 4.89
N GLU A 547 -13.25 -1.64 4.87
CA GLU A 547 -14.69 -1.40 4.83
C GLU A 547 -15.30 -2.11 6.04
N LEU A 548 -15.61 -1.33 7.08
CA LEU A 548 -16.21 -1.82 8.32
C LEU A 548 -17.55 -1.13 8.57
N SER A 549 -18.53 -1.91 9.04
CA SER A 549 -19.74 -1.39 9.66
C SER A 549 -19.45 -0.83 11.05
N GLU A 550 -20.37 -0.01 11.56
CA GLU A 550 -20.29 0.50 12.94
C GLU A 550 -20.33 -0.65 13.96
N HIS A 551 -21.06 -1.73 13.67
CA HIS A 551 -21.11 -2.90 14.53
C HIS A 551 -19.78 -3.67 14.53
N ALA A 552 -19.15 -3.87 13.37
CA ALA A 552 -17.83 -4.48 13.27
C ALA A 552 -16.74 -3.64 13.95
N TRP A 553 -16.81 -2.32 13.78
CA TRP A 553 -15.93 -1.38 14.47
C TRP A 553 -16.04 -1.51 15.98
N ASN A 554 -17.26 -1.47 16.51
CA ASN A 554 -17.50 -1.60 17.94
C ASN A 554 -17.10 -2.98 18.47
N ALA A 555 -17.28 -4.05 17.68
CA ALA A 555 -16.84 -5.39 18.06
C ALA A 555 -15.31 -5.51 18.14
N GLY A 556 -14.57 -4.93 17.19
CA GLY A 556 -13.11 -4.96 17.18
C GLY A 556 -12.45 -4.00 18.19
N PHE A 557 -13.06 -2.82 18.36
CA PHE A 557 -12.40 -1.67 18.99
C PHE A 557 -13.13 -1.08 20.20
N GLY A 558 -14.36 -1.51 20.51
CA GLY A 558 -15.16 -0.94 21.60
C GLY A 558 -14.54 -1.08 22.99
N GLU A 559 -13.75 -2.14 23.21
CA GLU A 559 -13.05 -2.40 24.49
C GLU A 559 -11.59 -1.90 24.49
N THR A 560 -11.17 -1.16 23.46
CA THR A 560 -9.77 -0.74 23.30
C THR A 560 -9.30 0.14 24.45
N THR A 561 -10.12 1.09 24.92
CA THR A 561 -9.75 1.99 26.02
C THR A 561 -9.50 1.23 27.32
N GLN A 562 -10.39 0.30 27.66
CA GLN A 562 -10.24 -0.55 28.84
C GLN A 562 -9.01 -1.45 28.74
N ARG A 563 -8.81 -2.14 27.61
CA ARG A 563 -7.64 -2.99 27.37
C ARG A 563 -6.32 -2.20 27.45
N ALA A 564 -6.30 -0.97 26.91
CA ALA A 564 -5.17 -0.07 27.00
C ALA A 564 -4.87 0.37 28.45
N ALA A 565 -5.91 0.70 29.22
CA ALA A 565 -5.78 1.05 30.63
C ALA A 565 -5.24 -0.12 31.47
N ASP A 566 -5.76 -1.34 31.24
CA ASP A 566 -5.31 -2.55 31.93
C ASP A 566 -3.86 -2.92 31.54
N ALA A 567 -3.50 -2.79 30.26
CA ALA A 567 -2.12 -2.97 29.80
C ALA A 567 -1.17 -1.95 30.44
N THR A 568 -1.59 -0.68 30.53
CA THR A 568 -0.83 0.37 31.22
C THR A 568 -0.63 0.02 32.69
N ALA A 569 -1.70 -0.36 33.40
CA ALA A 569 -1.62 -0.77 34.80
C ALA A 569 -0.69 -1.98 35.02
N SER A 570 -0.75 -2.98 34.13
CA SER A 570 0.13 -4.16 34.15
C SER A 570 1.59 -3.76 33.95
N VAL A 571 1.87 -2.88 32.98
CA VAL A 571 3.24 -2.44 32.68
C VAL A 571 3.84 -1.63 33.82
N LEU A 572 3.07 -0.75 34.47
CA LEU A 572 3.54 0.00 35.64
C LEU A 572 3.87 -0.92 36.83
N GLN A 573 3.31 -2.12 36.89
CA GLN A 573 3.62 -3.15 37.89
C GLN A 573 4.77 -4.09 37.47
N HIS A 574 5.52 -3.73 36.43
CA HIS A 574 6.59 -4.55 35.83
C HIS A 574 6.13 -5.91 35.27
N ASN A 575 4.84 -6.07 34.99
CA ASN A 575 4.32 -7.27 34.34
C ASN A 575 4.41 -7.15 32.81
N ALA A 576 4.41 -8.29 32.12
CA ALA A 576 4.24 -8.31 30.67
C ALA A 576 2.79 -7.96 30.31
N PHE A 577 2.59 -7.36 29.13
CA PHE A 577 1.26 -7.15 28.57
C PHE A 577 1.15 -7.92 27.24
N ALA A 578 -0.08 -8.30 26.89
CA ALA A 578 -0.35 -9.02 25.66
C ALA A 578 -0.30 -8.07 24.46
N GLU A 579 0.90 -7.80 23.93
CA GLU A 579 1.08 -6.95 22.71
C GLU A 579 0.25 -7.48 21.53
N ALA A 580 -0.03 -8.79 21.51
CA ALA A 580 -0.86 -9.44 20.51
C ALA A 580 -2.28 -8.83 20.43
N ASP A 581 -2.83 -8.32 21.53
CA ASP A 581 -4.16 -7.70 21.58
C ASP A 581 -4.23 -6.34 20.86
N PHE A 582 -3.08 -5.71 20.62
CA PHE A 582 -2.97 -4.42 19.94
C PHE A 582 -2.55 -4.54 18.47
N ARG A 583 -2.35 -5.76 17.96
CA ARG A 583 -1.89 -6.00 16.58
C ARG A 583 -2.89 -5.48 15.54
N LEU A 584 -4.18 -5.70 15.76
CA LEU A 584 -5.22 -5.18 14.87
C LEU A 584 -5.21 -3.64 14.84
N LEU A 585 -5.12 -2.99 16.01
CA LEU A 585 -5.03 -1.53 16.12
C LEU A 585 -3.82 -0.97 15.38
N ARG A 586 -2.65 -1.59 15.56
CA ARG A 586 -1.42 -1.18 14.86
C ARG A 586 -1.55 -1.34 13.35
N LEU A 587 -2.16 -2.43 12.89
CA LEU A 587 -2.41 -2.63 11.46
C LEU A 587 -3.33 -1.54 10.91
N VAL A 588 -4.42 -1.21 11.62
CA VAL A 588 -5.35 -0.15 11.20
C VAL A 588 -4.69 1.23 11.25
N ALA A 589 -3.91 1.56 12.28
CA ALA A 589 -3.21 2.84 12.38
C ALA A 589 -2.19 3.09 11.25
N LEU A 590 -1.57 2.02 10.73
CA LEU A 590 -0.61 2.10 9.63
C LEU A 590 -1.27 2.40 8.27
N ILE A 591 -2.56 2.11 8.12
CA ILE A 591 -3.26 2.25 6.83
C ILE A 591 -3.42 3.74 6.43
N PRO A 592 -3.92 4.65 7.30
CA PRO A 592 -4.07 6.08 6.98
C PRO A 592 -2.79 6.92 7.07
N THR A 593 -1.89 6.62 8.02
CA THR A 593 -0.69 7.45 8.32
C THR A 593 0.45 7.28 7.33
N SER A 594 0.27 6.36 6.39
CA SER A 594 1.18 6.13 5.31
C SER A 594 1.29 7.40 4.44
N LYS A 595 2.35 8.22 4.58
CA LYS A 595 2.93 8.97 3.42
C LYS A 595 3.33 7.99 2.31
N THR A 596 3.52 6.75 2.74
CA THR A 596 3.40 5.52 2.01
C THR A 596 2.00 5.27 1.42
N ALA A 597 0.96 6.08 1.42
CA ALA A 597 -0.30 5.72 0.73
C ALA A 597 -0.02 5.47 -0.76
N ALA A 598 0.87 6.26 -1.38
CA ALA A 598 1.41 5.98 -2.70
C ALA A 598 2.42 4.81 -2.75
N GLN A 599 3.11 4.45 -1.66
CA GLN A 599 4.01 3.28 -1.58
C GLN A 599 3.32 2.00 -1.09
N PHE A 600 2.16 2.08 -0.47
CA PHE A 600 1.30 1.01 0.04
C PHE A 600 0.30 0.73 -1.07
N ASP A 601 -0.24 1.75 -1.76
CA ASP A 601 -0.81 1.61 -3.10
C ASP A 601 0.26 1.12 -4.09
N ALA A 602 1.48 1.67 -4.14
CA ALA A 602 2.51 1.08 -5.01
C ALA A 602 2.90 -0.33 -4.57
N LEU A 603 2.99 -0.67 -3.28
CA LEU A 603 3.27 -2.04 -2.81
C LEU A 603 2.09 -2.97 -3.12
N LEU A 604 0.85 -2.48 -3.07
CA LEU A 604 -0.40 -3.13 -3.50
C LEU A 604 -0.51 -3.22 -5.05
N HIS A 605 0.20 -2.37 -5.79
CA HIS A 605 0.27 -2.33 -7.26
C HIS A 605 1.55 -2.95 -7.85
N LEU A 606 2.56 -3.26 -7.01
CA LEU A 606 3.85 -3.82 -7.43
C LEU A 606 3.79 -5.34 -7.65
N GLY A 607 2.67 -5.99 -7.31
CA GLY A 607 2.39 -7.36 -7.69
C GLY A 607 1.03 -7.49 -8.38
N SER A 608 0.89 -8.55 -9.18
CA SER A 608 -0.37 -8.87 -9.85
C SER A 608 -1.46 -9.20 -8.82
N ILE A 609 -2.73 -9.16 -9.23
CA ILE A 609 -3.90 -9.53 -8.39
C ILE A 609 -3.89 -11.04 -8.04
N ASP A 610 -2.90 -11.80 -8.49
CA ASP A 610 -2.75 -13.22 -8.22
C ASP A 610 -2.47 -13.48 -6.72
N GLU A 611 -3.24 -14.38 -6.11
CA GLU A 611 -3.08 -14.88 -4.72
C GLU A 611 -1.68 -15.46 -4.46
N SER A 612 -0.97 -15.85 -5.52
CA SER A 612 0.40 -16.36 -5.44
C SER A 612 1.44 -15.27 -5.17
N THR A 613 1.12 -13.99 -5.40
CA THR A 613 2.07 -12.89 -5.32
C THR A 613 1.90 -12.04 -4.05
N TRP A 614 3.02 -11.57 -3.53
CA TRP A 614 3.08 -10.41 -2.64
C TRP A 614 2.80 -9.19 -3.53
N PRO A 615 1.64 -8.50 -3.45
CA PRO A 615 0.80 -8.14 -2.30
C PRO A 615 -0.63 -8.75 -2.24
N GLY A 616 -1.03 -9.59 -3.19
CA GLY A 616 -2.38 -10.20 -3.23
C GLY A 616 -2.77 -10.92 -1.94
N ARG A 617 -1.79 -11.58 -1.29
CA ARG A 617 -1.99 -12.25 0.02
C ARG A 617 -2.34 -11.31 1.17
N GLN A 618 -1.75 -10.13 1.26
CA GLN A 618 -2.09 -9.18 2.33
C GLN A 618 -3.49 -8.60 2.12
N ARG A 619 -3.86 -8.34 0.86
CA ARG A 619 -5.21 -7.86 0.54
C ARG A 619 -6.27 -8.90 0.91
N ALA A 620 -6.04 -10.17 0.59
CA ALA A 620 -6.90 -11.27 1.03
C ALA A 620 -6.95 -11.38 2.56
N ALA A 621 -5.81 -11.21 3.24
CA ALA A 621 -5.76 -11.21 4.71
C ALA A 621 -6.53 -10.03 5.34
N LEU A 622 -6.41 -8.82 4.79
CA LEU A 622 -7.16 -7.63 5.23
C LEU A 622 -8.66 -7.77 4.99
N ALA A 623 -9.07 -8.28 3.83
CA ALA A 623 -10.48 -8.56 3.54
C ALA A 623 -11.04 -9.64 4.48
N ALA A 624 -10.26 -10.68 4.78
CA ALA A 624 -10.64 -11.70 5.76
C ALA A 624 -10.76 -11.12 7.18
N ILE A 625 -9.85 -10.22 7.58
CA ILE A 625 -9.94 -9.49 8.85
C ILE A 625 -11.25 -8.69 8.93
N CYS A 626 -11.60 -7.93 7.89
CA CYS A 626 -12.85 -7.15 7.88
C CYS A 626 -14.06 -8.07 7.98
N ARG A 627 -14.10 -9.15 7.21
CA ARG A 627 -15.17 -10.14 7.24
C ARG A 627 -15.30 -10.80 8.61
N ASN A 628 -14.19 -11.17 9.23
CA ASN A 628 -14.18 -11.74 10.58
C ASN A 628 -14.72 -10.76 11.62
N LEU A 629 -14.45 -9.46 11.49
CA LEU A 629 -14.99 -8.44 12.39
C LEU A 629 -16.51 -8.27 12.23
N GLU A 630 -17.04 -8.33 11.02
CA GLU A 630 -18.49 -8.35 10.76
C GLU A 630 -19.15 -9.60 11.34
N GLU A 631 -18.53 -10.77 11.14
CA GLU A 631 -19.01 -12.01 11.73
C GLU A 631 -18.89 -12.00 13.27
N LEU A 632 -17.84 -11.40 13.81
CA LEU A 632 -17.63 -11.25 15.25
C LEU A 632 -18.73 -10.40 15.87
N ALA A 633 -19.06 -9.26 15.24
CA ALA A 633 -20.17 -8.42 15.67
C ALA A 633 -21.49 -9.21 15.68
N SER A 634 -21.76 -9.98 14.62
CA SER A 634 -22.94 -10.84 14.51
C SER A 634 -22.97 -11.93 15.59
N ALA A 635 -21.84 -12.59 15.85
CA ALA A 635 -21.71 -13.64 16.86
C ALA A 635 -21.93 -13.08 18.27
N ARG A 636 -21.34 -11.92 18.59
CA ARG A 636 -21.54 -11.22 19.88
C ARG A 636 -23.00 -10.82 20.09
N LEU A 637 -23.67 -10.28 19.07
CA LEU A 637 -25.09 -9.93 19.13
C LEU A 637 -26.00 -11.14 19.40
N ARG A 638 -25.61 -12.32 18.89
CA ARG A 638 -26.35 -13.58 19.10
C ARG A 638 -25.96 -14.33 20.38
N GLY A 639 -24.96 -13.85 21.12
CA GLY A 639 -24.43 -14.53 22.31
C GLY A 639 -23.63 -15.80 22.00
N GLU A 640 -23.09 -15.96 20.78
CA GLU A 640 -22.30 -17.12 20.34
C GLU A 640 -20.84 -17.01 20.83
N THR A 641 -20.59 -17.18 22.13
CA THR A 641 -19.28 -16.91 22.78
C THR A 641 -18.12 -17.70 22.18
N GLU A 642 -18.25 -19.02 21.99
CA GLU A 642 -17.18 -19.86 21.42
C GLU A 642 -16.84 -19.49 19.96
N ARG A 643 -17.82 -19.02 19.20
CA ARG A 643 -17.59 -18.54 17.83
C ARG A 643 -16.89 -17.18 17.86
N ALA A 644 -17.34 -16.27 18.73
CA ALA A 644 -16.73 -14.97 18.91
C ALA A 644 -15.24 -15.10 19.28
N THR A 645 -14.89 -15.94 20.25
CA THR A 645 -13.48 -16.18 20.64
C THR A 645 -12.65 -16.72 19.46
N ARG A 646 -13.18 -17.67 18.68
CA ARG A 646 -12.47 -18.19 17.50
C ARG A 646 -12.24 -17.12 16.43
N LEU A 647 -13.22 -16.26 16.19
CA LEU A 647 -13.11 -15.16 15.22
C LEU A 647 -12.12 -14.10 15.69
N GLU A 648 -12.08 -13.80 16.99
CA GLU A 648 -11.07 -12.91 17.59
C GLU A 648 -9.66 -13.47 17.43
N ASP A 649 -9.45 -14.74 17.74
CA ASP A 649 -8.16 -15.40 17.61
C ASP A 649 -7.68 -15.46 16.14
N ASP A 650 -8.57 -15.79 15.20
CA ASP A 650 -8.25 -15.80 13.76
C ASP A 650 -7.90 -14.39 13.26
N THR A 651 -8.67 -13.38 13.68
CA THR A 651 -8.39 -11.97 13.36
C THR A 651 -7.03 -11.54 13.88
N ARG A 652 -6.70 -11.90 15.12
CA ARG A 652 -5.40 -11.60 15.74
C ARG A 652 -4.24 -12.29 15.02
N SER A 653 -4.41 -13.57 14.67
CA SER A 653 -3.42 -14.36 13.95
C SER A 653 -3.12 -13.78 12.56
N ARG A 654 -4.18 -13.42 11.81
CA ARG A 654 -4.04 -12.78 10.50
C ARG A 654 -3.38 -11.40 10.58
N ALA A 655 -3.79 -10.57 11.54
CA ALA A 655 -3.17 -9.26 11.74
C ALA A 655 -1.66 -9.39 12.06
N THR A 656 -1.30 -10.38 12.86
CA THR A 656 0.10 -10.71 13.16
C THR A 656 0.87 -11.09 11.89
N HIS A 657 0.33 -12.00 11.09
CA HIS A 657 0.95 -12.42 9.84
C HIS A 657 1.18 -11.23 8.87
N VAL A 658 0.19 -10.34 8.74
CA VAL A 658 0.32 -9.15 7.87
C VAL A 658 1.41 -8.22 8.40
N LEU A 659 1.42 -7.91 9.70
CA LEU A 659 2.43 -7.04 10.31
C LEU A 659 3.85 -7.61 10.21
N GLU A 660 4.02 -8.92 10.47
CA GLU A 660 5.32 -9.58 10.33
C GLU A 660 5.83 -9.51 8.90
N THR A 661 4.93 -9.71 7.94
CA THR A 661 5.37 -9.71 6.55
C THR A 661 5.64 -8.28 6.04
N ILE A 662 4.94 -7.27 6.56
CA ILE A 662 5.33 -5.85 6.36
C ILE A 662 6.72 -5.57 6.95
N ALA A 663 7.02 -6.08 8.15
CA ALA A 663 8.30 -5.84 8.80
C ALA A 663 9.49 -6.56 8.13
N SER A 664 9.23 -7.67 7.41
CA SER A 664 10.26 -8.46 6.72
C SER A 664 10.71 -7.91 5.36
N ASN A 665 9.98 -6.95 4.80
CA ASN A 665 10.24 -6.31 3.52
C ASN A 665 10.79 -4.89 3.71
#